data_AF-A0AAU2PP51-F1
#
_entry.id   AF-A0AAU2PP51-F1
#
_cell.length_a   1.000
_cell.length_b   1.000
_cell.length_c   1.000
_cell.angle_alpha   90.00
_cell.angle_beta   90.00
_cell.angle_gamma   90.00
#
_symmetry.space_group_name_H-M   'P 1'
#
loop_
_entity.id
_entity.type
_entity.pdbx_description
1 polymer ?
#
loop_
_entity_poly.entity_id
_entity_poly.type
_entity_poly.pdbx_seq_one_letter_code
_entity_poly.pdbx_strand_id
1 'polypeptide(L)'
;MPKIHRSGPDSGVVMAARAGDRQALDHLVAQCLPLVYNIVGRALNGHADVDDVVQETLLRMVRGLPELRDPSAFRSWLVAITIRQVRNREHDRAAARDRNTRLEDAEAIPDPALDFAGLTILHLGLTEQRREIAEATRWLDPDDRELLSLWWLKETGELEHTELASALGLSARHAAVRVGRMKKQMEVSRLVVHGLGVTPRCAGLDETASTWDTIPGPLWRKRFARHIRGCPVCTGMEQEPLPMERLLYGLPLLAVPTSLDPARVLAAVTGSGTSSSDLGTGGSAEPARAEGVGRSHRGNRRRPARRSSGRGTRAVPKPVLGGAAVALAAVAVLVVARLTPGPSAPAAQTALPAPPTQSVTASLSPSPSVVRSASPSKSPTRTAAPTSEPTPTAGAAAPAEVASSAKKGVGVWPFNGVSPALAASGASWYYTWATEHPGVTTPSSATFVPMIWGAASVTDASLAQAGAHGPYLLGFNEPDMAQQSNMTVEQALELWPRLMKAGKVLGSPAVATGADVPGGWLDRFMSGAAAGGYRVDFITIHWYGGDFRTPQAVDQLKSYLESVHQRYHKPIWLTEYALIDFSQATPRFPTPAQQAAFITASAKALDSLPYLQRYAWFGLGADPSKPSSGLFTNGTTTTAAGRAFRAAD
;
A
#
# COMPACT_ATOMS: atom_id res chain seq x y z
N MET A 1 6.83 -20.50 -19.66
CA MET A 1 5.64 -21.06 -18.97
C MET A 1 4.52 -21.22 -19.98
N PRO A 2 3.71 -22.29 -19.90
CA PRO A 2 2.53 -22.45 -20.76
C PRO A 2 1.50 -21.36 -20.43
N LYS A 3 0.81 -20.84 -21.45
CA LYS A 3 -0.27 -19.87 -21.29
C LYS A 3 -1.50 -20.59 -20.73
N ILE A 4 -1.85 -20.33 -19.47
CA ILE A 4 -3.15 -20.72 -18.93
C ILE A 4 -4.17 -19.72 -19.48
N HIS A 5 -4.82 -20.05 -20.59
CA HIS A 5 -6.02 -19.34 -21.00
C HIS A 5 -7.07 -19.53 -19.90
N ARG A 6 -7.49 -18.44 -19.25
CA ARG A 6 -8.69 -18.44 -18.42
C ARG A 6 -9.90 -18.39 -19.34
N SER A 7 -10.34 -19.58 -19.76
CA SER A 7 -11.63 -19.76 -20.43
C SER A 7 -12.73 -19.07 -19.61
N GLY A 8 -13.66 -18.41 -20.30
CA GLY A 8 -14.80 -17.76 -19.66
C GLY A 8 -15.72 -18.75 -18.92
N PRO A 9 -16.74 -18.23 -18.19
CA PRO A 9 -17.74 -19.07 -17.52
C PRO A 9 -18.32 -20.09 -18.50
N ASP A 10 -18.47 -21.34 -18.05
CA ASP A 10 -19.09 -22.38 -18.85
C ASP A 10 -20.51 -21.98 -19.27
N SER A 11 -20.79 -22.17 -20.56
CA SER A 11 -22.13 -22.11 -21.15
C SER A 11 -23.21 -22.80 -20.31
N GLY A 12 -22.91 -23.92 -19.63
CA GLY A 12 -23.81 -24.59 -18.71
C GLY A 12 -24.20 -23.73 -17.49
N VAL A 13 -23.22 -23.07 -16.87
CA VAL A 13 -23.44 -22.13 -15.75
C VAL A 13 -24.21 -20.90 -16.22
N VAL A 14 -23.89 -20.37 -17.40
CA VAL A 14 -24.62 -19.24 -18.01
C VAL A 14 -26.08 -19.62 -18.27
N MET A 15 -26.37 -20.84 -18.76
CA MET A 15 -27.73 -21.32 -18.96
C MET A 15 -28.48 -21.55 -17.65
N ALA A 16 -27.84 -22.12 -16.62
CA ALA A 16 -28.46 -22.32 -15.31
C ALA A 16 -28.81 -20.97 -14.64
N ALA A 17 -27.87 -20.02 -14.62
CA ALA A 17 -28.10 -18.67 -14.12
C ALA A 17 -29.21 -17.94 -14.90
N ARG A 18 -29.26 -18.11 -16.23
CA ARG A 18 -30.34 -17.59 -17.09
C ARG A 18 -31.70 -18.23 -16.80
N ALA A 19 -31.73 -19.49 -16.39
CA ALA A 19 -32.94 -20.20 -15.97
C ALA A 19 -33.42 -19.82 -14.55
N GLY A 20 -32.69 -18.95 -13.84
CA GLY A 20 -33.04 -18.47 -12.50
C GLY A 20 -32.38 -19.25 -11.35
N ASP A 21 -31.41 -20.14 -11.63
CA ASP A 21 -30.60 -20.76 -10.59
C ASP A 21 -29.75 -19.69 -9.88
N ARG A 22 -30.06 -19.45 -8.60
CA ARG A 22 -29.40 -18.44 -7.77
C ARG A 22 -27.94 -18.79 -7.50
N GLN A 23 -27.61 -20.07 -7.30
CA GLN A 23 -26.24 -20.52 -7.03
C GLN A 23 -25.37 -20.42 -8.29
N ALA A 24 -25.93 -20.74 -9.46
CA ALA A 24 -25.26 -20.51 -10.73
C ALA A 24 -25.03 -19.01 -11.00
N LEU A 25 -26.00 -18.15 -10.63
CA LEU A 25 -25.88 -16.70 -10.76
C LEU A 25 -24.84 -16.10 -9.82
N ASP A 26 -24.80 -16.53 -8.54
CA ASP A 26 -23.75 -16.17 -7.58
C ASP A 26 -22.35 -16.56 -8.12
N HIS A 27 -22.21 -17.78 -8.64
CA HIS A 27 -20.95 -18.26 -9.23
C HIS A 27 -20.54 -17.45 -10.47
N LEU A 28 -21.51 -17.13 -11.34
CA LEU A 28 -21.29 -16.32 -12.55
C LEU A 28 -20.82 -14.90 -12.20
N VAL A 29 -21.45 -14.23 -11.22
CA VAL A 29 -21.03 -12.89 -10.76
C VAL A 29 -19.61 -12.94 -10.20
N ALA A 30 -19.29 -13.92 -9.35
CA ALA A 30 -17.97 -14.07 -8.75
C ALA A 30 -16.86 -14.29 -9.80
N GLN A 31 -17.13 -15.07 -10.86
CA GLN A 31 -16.18 -15.25 -11.98
C GLN A 31 -16.03 -14.01 -12.86
N CYS A 32 -17.08 -13.21 -13.04
CA CYS A 32 -17.08 -12.04 -13.93
C CYS A 32 -16.43 -10.80 -13.30
N LEU A 33 -16.61 -10.62 -11.99
CA LEU A 33 -16.18 -9.44 -11.24
C LEU A 33 -14.68 -9.07 -11.43
N PRO A 34 -13.70 -10.01 -11.39
CA PRO A 34 -12.28 -9.67 -11.63
C PRO A 34 -12.00 -9.08 -13.01
N LEU A 35 -12.67 -9.58 -14.05
CA LEU A 35 -12.53 -9.07 -15.41
C LEU A 35 -13.12 -7.65 -15.53
N VAL A 36 -14.35 -7.46 -15.03
CA VAL A 36 -15.03 -6.16 -15.04
C VAL A 36 -14.22 -5.11 -14.27
N TYR A 37 -13.76 -5.44 -13.07
CA TYR A 37 -12.94 -4.54 -12.24
C TYR A 37 -11.63 -4.14 -12.94
N ASN A 38 -10.93 -5.10 -13.57
CA ASN A 38 -9.69 -4.80 -14.30
C ASN A 38 -9.91 -3.95 -15.56
N ILE A 39 -11.05 -4.08 -16.26
CA ILE A 39 -11.39 -3.21 -17.40
C ILE A 39 -11.72 -1.79 -16.90
N VAL A 40 -12.66 -1.68 -15.95
CA VAL A 40 -13.17 -0.38 -15.47
C VAL A 40 -12.07 0.43 -14.79
N GLY A 41 -11.31 -0.21 -13.89
CA GLY A 41 -10.24 0.47 -13.14
C GLY A 41 -9.14 1.02 -14.05
N ARG A 42 -8.68 0.22 -15.03
CA ARG A 42 -7.67 0.64 -16.02
C ARG A 42 -8.16 1.79 -16.88
N ALA A 43 -9.42 1.75 -17.33
CA ALA A 43 -9.97 2.77 -18.21
C ALA A 43 -10.29 4.09 -17.48
N LEU A 44 -10.90 4.03 -16.28
CA LEU A 44 -11.32 5.21 -15.52
C LEU A 44 -10.20 5.85 -14.69
N ASN A 45 -9.04 5.22 -14.60
CA ASN A 45 -7.84 5.87 -14.12
C ASN A 45 -7.56 5.60 -12.63
N GLY A 46 -8.23 4.65 -11.98
CA GLY A 46 -8.24 4.51 -10.51
C GLY A 46 -9.18 5.48 -9.79
N HIS A 47 -10.04 6.18 -10.53
CA HIS A 47 -10.97 7.18 -10.00
C HIS A 47 -11.97 6.59 -8.99
N ALA A 48 -12.49 7.42 -8.08
CA ALA A 48 -13.55 7.07 -7.13
C ALA A 48 -14.87 6.54 -7.77
N ASP A 49 -15.00 6.64 -9.11
CA ASP A 49 -16.16 6.12 -9.86
C ASP A 49 -16.04 4.62 -10.19
N VAL A 50 -14.89 3.99 -9.92
CA VAL A 50 -14.60 2.62 -10.35
C VAL A 50 -15.57 1.62 -9.72
N ASP A 51 -15.78 1.67 -8.40
CA ASP A 51 -16.68 0.77 -7.70
C ASP A 51 -18.14 0.95 -8.18
N ASP A 52 -18.61 2.18 -8.35
CA ASP A 52 -19.93 2.51 -8.91
C ASP A 52 -20.14 1.92 -10.32
N VAL A 53 -19.16 2.10 -11.20
CA VAL A 53 -19.25 1.64 -12.61
C VAL A 53 -19.13 0.11 -12.70
N VAL A 54 -18.37 -0.53 -11.80
CA VAL A 54 -18.34 -1.99 -11.68
C VAL A 54 -19.68 -2.52 -11.17
N GLN A 55 -20.26 -1.92 -10.13
CA GLN A 55 -21.56 -2.31 -9.58
C GLN A 55 -22.67 -2.17 -10.63
N GLU A 56 -22.76 -1.03 -11.32
CA GLU A 56 -23.76 -0.78 -12.37
C GLU A 56 -23.56 -1.71 -13.59
N THR A 57 -22.31 -2.07 -13.91
CA THR A 57 -22.02 -3.07 -14.96
C THR A 57 -22.54 -4.45 -14.58
N LEU A 58 -22.32 -4.90 -13.34
CA LEU A 58 -22.82 -6.19 -12.85
C LEU A 58 -24.34 -6.20 -12.70
N LEU A 59 -24.96 -5.09 -12.26
CA LEU A 59 -26.42 -4.90 -12.27
C LEU A 59 -27.01 -5.07 -13.68
N ARG A 60 -26.37 -4.50 -14.70
CA ARG A 60 -26.79 -4.64 -16.11
C ARG A 60 -26.56 -6.04 -16.66
N MET A 61 -25.46 -6.69 -16.28
CA MET A 61 -25.20 -8.09 -16.62
C MET A 61 -26.32 -8.99 -16.08
N VAL A 62 -26.66 -8.90 -14.79
CA VAL A 62 -27.72 -9.74 -14.20
C VAL A 62 -29.09 -9.45 -14.82
N ARG A 63 -29.44 -8.17 -15.03
CA ARG A 63 -30.73 -7.78 -15.64
C ARG A 63 -30.85 -8.18 -17.11
N GLY A 64 -29.74 -8.15 -17.87
CA GLY A 64 -29.72 -8.49 -19.30
C GLY A 64 -29.51 -9.97 -19.61
N LEU A 65 -29.08 -10.79 -18.63
CA LEU A 65 -28.80 -12.21 -18.81
C LEU A 65 -29.99 -13.02 -19.38
N PRO A 66 -31.27 -12.79 -19.00
CA PRO A 66 -32.41 -13.48 -19.60
C PRO A 66 -32.53 -13.28 -21.13
N GLU A 67 -32.17 -12.10 -21.61
CA GLU A 67 -32.28 -11.68 -23.02
C GLU A 67 -31.10 -12.16 -23.89
N LEU A 68 -30.02 -12.67 -23.28
CA LEU A 68 -28.87 -13.18 -24.00
C LEU A 68 -29.25 -14.42 -24.84
N ARG A 69 -29.27 -14.23 -26.16
CA ARG A 69 -29.69 -15.25 -27.13
C ARG A 69 -28.75 -16.45 -27.21
N ASP A 70 -27.44 -16.17 -27.11
CA ASP A 70 -26.37 -17.15 -27.23
C ASP A 70 -25.52 -17.14 -25.95
N PRO A 71 -25.59 -18.18 -25.11
CA PRO A 71 -24.78 -18.31 -23.90
C PRO A 71 -23.26 -18.30 -24.17
N SER A 72 -22.81 -18.77 -25.35
CA SER A 72 -21.38 -18.77 -25.69
C SER A 72 -20.83 -17.35 -25.96
N ALA A 73 -21.70 -16.43 -26.37
CA ALA A 73 -21.37 -15.02 -26.58
C ALA A 73 -21.35 -14.19 -25.29
N PHE A 74 -21.67 -14.78 -24.13
CA PHE A 74 -21.78 -14.08 -22.83
C PHE A 74 -20.55 -13.23 -22.50
N ARG A 75 -19.34 -13.76 -22.72
CA ARG A 75 -18.10 -13.07 -22.35
C ARG A 75 -17.85 -11.82 -23.19
N SER A 76 -17.97 -11.93 -24.51
CA SER A 76 -17.93 -10.80 -25.46
C SER A 76 -18.98 -9.73 -25.13
N TRP A 77 -20.19 -10.18 -24.76
CA TRP A 77 -21.30 -9.30 -24.39
C TRP A 77 -21.04 -8.55 -23.08
N LEU A 78 -20.51 -9.21 -22.05
CA LEU A 78 -20.10 -8.59 -20.80
C LEU A 78 -19.03 -7.52 -21.00
N VAL A 79 -17.98 -7.79 -21.78
CA VAL A 79 -16.94 -6.81 -22.10
C VAL A 79 -17.54 -5.59 -22.82
N ALA A 80 -18.46 -5.81 -23.78
CA ALA A 80 -19.14 -4.74 -24.49
C ALA A 80 -20.05 -3.87 -23.59
N ILE A 81 -20.73 -4.47 -22.60
CA ILE A 81 -21.49 -3.71 -21.58
C ILE A 81 -20.55 -2.88 -20.71
N THR A 82 -19.44 -3.48 -20.27
CA THR A 82 -18.44 -2.83 -19.40
C THR A 82 -17.87 -1.58 -20.08
N ILE A 83 -17.42 -1.71 -21.32
CA ILE A 83 -16.92 -0.58 -22.13
C ILE A 83 -17.99 0.49 -22.36
N ARG A 84 -19.26 0.10 -22.54
CA ARG A 84 -20.36 1.05 -22.63
C ARG A 84 -20.56 1.84 -21.32
N GLN A 85 -20.41 1.23 -20.14
CA GLN A 85 -20.54 1.97 -18.87
C GLN A 85 -19.38 2.94 -18.65
N VAL A 86 -18.15 2.54 -18.98
CA VAL A 86 -16.97 3.44 -18.96
C VAL A 86 -17.23 4.69 -19.81
N ARG A 87 -17.64 4.51 -21.08
CA ARG A 87 -17.92 5.62 -22.00
C ARG A 87 -19.07 6.51 -21.54
N ASN A 88 -20.15 5.92 -21.02
CA ASN A 88 -21.27 6.68 -20.46
C ASN A 88 -20.79 7.58 -19.30
N ARG A 89 -19.98 7.04 -18.37
CA ARG A 89 -19.45 7.80 -17.24
C ARG A 89 -18.51 8.91 -17.67
N GLU A 90 -17.60 8.67 -18.62
CA GLU A 90 -16.74 9.73 -19.17
C GLU A 90 -17.55 10.84 -19.86
N HIS A 91 -18.58 10.48 -20.63
CA HIS A 91 -19.49 11.44 -21.27
C HIS A 91 -20.28 12.28 -20.26
N ASP A 92 -20.85 11.66 -19.23
CA ASP A 92 -21.61 12.36 -18.19
C ASP A 92 -20.72 13.33 -17.40
N ARG A 93 -19.45 12.98 -17.18
CA ARG A 93 -18.45 13.86 -16.56
C ARG A 93 -18.05 15.03 -17.47
N ALA A 94 -17.89 14.81 -18.77
CA ALA A 94 -17.65 15.88 -19.73
C ALA A 94 -18.83 16.87 -19.74
N ALA A 95 -20.06 16.35 -19.78
CA ALA A 95 -21.27 17.17 -19.72
C ALA A 95 -21.48 17.86 -18.36
N ALA A 96 -21.03 17.27 -17.24
CA ALA A 96 -21.07 17.91 -15.93
C ALA A 96 -20.07 19.07 -15.84
N ARG A 97 -18.86 18.91 -16.38
CA ARG A 97 -17.85 19.99 -16.47
C ARG A 97 -18.35 21.17 -17.31
N ASP A 98 -18.96 20.90 -18.47
CA ASP A 98 -19.52 21.93 -19.37
C ASP A 98 -20.74 22.67 -18.78
N ARG A 99 -21.42 22.07 -17.79
CA ARG A 99 -22.48 22.74 -17.01
C ARG A 99 -21.92 23.59 -15.87
N ASN A 100 -20.89 23.11 -15.17
CA ASN A 100 -20.27 23.85 -14.07
C ASN A 100 -19.41 25.03 -14.55
N THR A 101 -18.89 25.05 -15.77
CA THR A 101 -18.24 26.25 -16.37
C THR A 101 -19.19 27.43 -16.64
N ARG A 102 -20.47 27.33 -16.30
CA ARG A 102 -21.48 28.40 -16.43
C ARG A 102 -21.94 29.04 -15.11
N LEU A 103 -21.44 28.58 -13.97
CA LEU A 103 -21.67 29.15 -12.64
C LEU A 103 -20.33 29.08 -11.87
N GLU A 104 -19.77 30.23 -11.53
CA GLU A 104 -18.39 30.33 -11.04
C GLU A 104 -18.15 29.67 -9.66
N ASP A 105 -16.92 29.18 -9.52
CA ASP A 105 -16.17 28.81 -8.31
C ASP A 105 -16.82 27.90 -7.24
N ALA A 106 -16.47 26.61 -7.32
CA ALA A 106 -16.42 25.72 -6.17
C ALA A 106 -15.25 24.72 -6.30
N GLU A 107 -14.44 24.62 -5.24
CA GLU A 107 -13.33 23.67 -5.12
C GLU A 107 -13.84 22.22 -5.12
N ALA A 108 -13.43 21.44 -6.13
CA ALA A 108 -13.35 19.97 -6.08
C ALA A 108 -12.69 19.44 -7.37
N ILE A 109 -11.41 19.72 -7.56
CA ILE A 109 -10.60 18.90 -8.49
C ILE A 109 -10.26 17.62 -7.73
N PRO A 110 -10.73 16.43 -8.16
CA PRO A 110 -10.29 15.18 -7.54
C PRO A 110 -8.79 15.04 -7.70
N ASP A 111 -8.08 14.78 -6.61
CA ASP A 111 -6.63 14.60 -6.60
C ASP A 111 -6.21 13.53 -7.64
N PRO A 112 -5.36 13.86 -8.63
CA PRO A 112 -4.86 12.90 -9.61
C PRO A 112 -3.90 11.83 -9.05
N ALA A 113 -3.59 11.85 -7.75
CA ALA A 113 -2.53 11.04 -7.14
C ALA A 113 -2.68 9.51 -7.23
N LEU A 114 -3.88 8.95 -7.46
CA LEU A 114 -4.10 7.50 -7.58
C LEU A 114 -4.54 7.06 -8.98
N ASP A 115 -3.61 7.26 -9.91
CA ASP A 115 -3.60 6.63 -11.22
C ASP A 115 -3.52 5.10 -11.10
N PHE A 116 -4.33 4.34 -11.84
CA PHE A 116 -4.37 2.88 -11.83
C PHE A 116 -3.07 2.24 -12.33
N ALA A 117 -2.44 2.84 -13.35
CA ALA A 117 -1.13 2.42 -13.80
C ALA A 117 -0.07 2.73 -12.71
N GLY A 118 -0.21 3.89 -12.03
CA GLY A 118 0.46 4.26 -10.78
C GLY A 118 0.37 3.21 -9.68
N LEU A 119 -0.85 2.80 -9.32
CA LEU A 119 -1.13 1.73 -8.36
C LEU A 119 -0.47 0.42 -8.76
N THR A 120 -0.42 0.11 -10.06
CA THR A 120 0.25 -1.11 -10.56
C THR A 120 1.79 -0.99 -10.50
N ILE A 121 2.39 0.19 -10.67
CA ILE A 121 3.83 0.40 -10.40
C ILE A 121 4.15 0.17 -8.91
N LEU A 122 3.35 0.79 -8.03
CA LEU A 122 3.57 0.80 -6.58
C LEU A 122 3.52 -0.62 -5.99
N HIS A 123 2.61 -1.48 -6.46
CA HIS A 123 2.43 -2.85 -5.96
C HIS A 123 3.59 -3.82 -6.26
N LEU A 124 4.63 -3.42 -7.00
CA LEU A 124 5.56 -4.38 -7.63
C LEU A 124 7.06 -4.01 -7.58
N GLY A 125 7.44 -2.87 -7.01
CA GLY A 125 8.86 -2.49 -6.83
C GLY A 125 9.67 -2.44 -8.13
N LEU A 126 9.09 -1.87 -9.20
CA LEU A 126 9.58 -2.04 -10.56
C LEU A 126 10.61 -1.00 -11.03
N THR A 127 11.37 -1.38 -12.07
CA THR A 127 12.40 -0.54 -12.71
C THR A 127 11.83 0.77 -13.26
N GLU A 128 12.67 1.81 -13.37
CA GLU A 128 12.23 3.15 -13.82
C GLU A 128 11.50 3.13 -15.18
N GLN A 129 11.89 2.25 -16.11
CA GLN A 129 11.21 2.08 -17.40
C GLN A 129 9.74 1.64 -17.27
N ARG A 130 9.37 0.92 -16.20
CA ARG A 130 7.96 0.56 -15.93
C ARG A 130 7.21 1.71 -15.25
N ARG A 131 7.88 2.54 -14.43
CA ARG A 131 7.33 3.81 -13.92
C ARG A 131 7.02 4.79 -15.06
N GLU A 132 7.96 4.92 -15.99
CA GLU A 132 7.84 5.73 -17.21
C GLU A 132 6.63 5.31 -18.07
N ILE A 133 6.42 4.01 -18.30
CA ILE A 133 5.25 3.51 -19.05
C ILE A 133 3.93 3.92 -18.42
N ALA A 134 3.79 3.75 -17.11
CA ALA A 134 2.52 3.97 -16.46
C ALA A 134 2.20 5.47 -16.34
N GLU A 135 3.22 6.31 -16.07
CA GLU A 135 3.08 7.77 -16.22
C GLU A 135 2.70 8.16 -17.66
N ALA A 136 3.30 7.50 -18.67
CA ALA A 136 3.00 7.75 -20.08
C ALA A 136 1.55 7.41 -20.47
N THR A 137 0.83 6.58 -19.72
CA THR A 137 -0.59 6.31 -19.97
C THR A 137 -1.47 7.56 -19.82
N ARG A 138 -1.11 8.46 -18.90
CA ARG A 138 -1.83 9.73 -18.62
C ARG A 138 -1.84 10.67 -19.82
N TRP A 139 -0.82 10.57 -20.67
CA TRP A 139 -0.66 11.42 -21.84
C TRP A 139 -1.48 10.96 -23.04
N LEU A 140 -2.02 9.73 -23.04
CA LEU A 140 -2.86 9.21 -24.11
C LEU A 140 -4.24 9.88 -24.17
N ASP A 141 -4.86 9.83 -25.35
CA ASP A 141 -6.27 10.23 -25.53
C ASP A 141 -7.21 9.24 -24.79
N PRO A 142 -8.39 9.64 -24.30
CA PRO A 142 -9.30 8.76 -23.54
C PRO A 142 -9.61 7.43 -24.24
N ASP A 143 -10.03 7.49 -25.50
CA ASP A 143 -10.20 6.36 -26.42
C ASP A 143 -8.99 5.40 -26.46
N ASP A 144 -7.76 5.95 -26.45
CA ASP A 144 -6.53 5.17 -26.54
C ASP A 144 -6.14 4.55 -25.18
N ARG A 145 -6.59 5.12 -24.05
CA ARG A 145 -6.47 4.50 -22.70
C ARG A 145 -7.45 3.33 -22.53
N GLU A 146 -8.68 3.48 -23.00
CA GLU A 146 -9.66 2.39 -23.08
C GLU A 146 -9.10 1.24 -23.96
N LEU A 147 -8.57 1.59 -25.13
CA LEU A 147 -7.98 0.62 -26.05
C LEU A 147 -6.73 -0.06 -25.48
N LEU A 148 -5.87 0.67 -24.77
CA LEU A 148 -4.72 0.11 -24.05
C LEU A 148 -5.19 -0.90 -23.00
N SER A 149 -6.27 -0.62 -22.29
CA SER A 149 -6.84 -1.50 -21.25
C SER A 149 -7.36 -2.83 -21.83
N LEU A 150 -8.05 -2.78 -22.97
CA LEU A 150 -8.52 -3.99 -23.69
C LEU A 150 -7.35 -4.77 -24.30
N TRP A 151 -6.41 -4.06 -24.94
CA TRP A 151 -5.24 -4.68 -25.56
C TRP A 151 -4.32 -5.32 -24.51
N TRP A 152 -4.20 -4.73 -23.32
CA TRP A 152 -3.50 -5.31 -22.18
C TRP A 152 -4.02 -6.70 -21.84
N LEU A 153 -5.32 -6.82 -21.59
CA LEU A 153 -5.96 -8.09 -21.22
C LEU A 153 -5.78 -9.15 -22.33
N LYS A 154 -5.74 -8.69 -23.59
CA LYS A 154 -5.47 -9.53 -24.75
C LYS A 154 -4.03 -10.05 -24.82
N GLU A 155 -3.02 -9.28 -24.38
CA GLU A 155 -1.65 -9.80 -24.30
C GLU A 155 -1.42 -10.69 -23.06
N THR A 156 -2.14 -10.47 -21.96
CA THR A 156 -2.09 -11.39 -20.79
C THR A 156 -2.88 -12.69 -21.00
N GLY A 157 -3.57 -12.86 -22.12
CA GLY A 157 -4.37 -14.06 -22.43
C GLY A 157 -5.73 -14.11 -21.70
N GLU A 158 -6.16 -12.99 -21.13
CA GLU A 158 -7.44 -12.80 -20.43
C GLU A 158 -8.54 -12.29 -21.39
N LEU A 159 -8.23 -12.07 -22.67
CA LEU A 159 -9.16 -11.55 -23.68
C LEU A 159 -8.75 -11.94 -25.11
N GLU A 160 -9.70 -12.38 -25.93
CA GLU A 160 -9.45 -12.80 -27.31
C GLU A 160 -9.44 -11.63 -28.29
N HIS A 161 -8.75 -11.78 -29.43
CA HIS A 161 -8.67 -10.69 -30.42
C HIS A 161 -10.04 -10.33 -31.02
N THR A 162 -10.95 -11.31 -31.13
CA THR A 162 -12.34 -11.12 -31.54
C THR A 162 -13.14 -10.36 -30.49
N GLU A 163 -13.00 -10.70 -29.20
CA GLU A 163 -13.64 -9.99 -28.09
C GLU A 163 -13.24 -8.52 -28.05
N LEU A 164 -11.95 -8.22 -28.27
CA LEU A 164 -11.44 -6.83 -28.34
C LEU A 164 -12.12 -6.05 -29.47
N ALA A 165 -12.22 -6.64 -30.65
CA ALA A 165 -12.85 -6.02 -31.81
C ALA A 165 -14.36 -5.79 -31.58
N SER A 166 -15.06 -6.80 -31.05
CA SER A 166 -16.49 -6.72 -30.70
C SER A 166 -16.79 -5.67 -29.64
N ALA A 167 -15.97 -5.58 -28.58
CA ALA A 167 -16.12 -4.58 -27.52
C ALA A 167 -16.01 -3.14 -28.03
N LEU A 168 -15.11 -2.91 -29.00
CA LEU A 168 -14.94 -1.62 -29.67
C LEU A 168 -16.01 -1.34 -30.74
N GLY A 169 -16.80 -2.34 -31.14
CA GLY A 169 -17.72 -2.25 -32.28
C GLY A 169 -17.02 -2.17 -33.65
N LEU A 170 -15.83 -2.76 -33.77
CA LEU A 170 -14.96 -2.67 -34.95
C LEU A 170 -14.70 -4.03 -35.60
N SER A 171 -14.27 -4.02 -36.87
CA SER A 171 -13.67 -5.21 -37.49
C SER A 171 -12.30 -5.48 -36.88
N ALA A 172 -11.86 -6.76 -36.86
CA ALA A 172 -10.54 -7.15 -36.37
C ALA A 172 -9.40 -6.36 -37.04
N ARG A 173 -9.51 -6.11 -38.36
CA ARG A 173 -8.56 -5.28 -39.11
C ARG A 173 -8.53 -3.83 -38.63
N HIS A 174 -9.67 -3.22 -38.35
CA HIS A 174 -9.73 -1.84 -37.85
C HIS A 174 -9.24 -1.74 -36.39
N ALA A 175 -9.55 -2.74 -35.56
CA ALA A 175 -9.04 -2.83 -34.20
C ALA A 175 -7.50 -2.93 -34.18
N ALA A 176 -6.92 -3.78 -35.02
CA ALA A 176 -5.46 -3.90 -35.15
C ALA A 176 -4.79 -2.57 -35.56
N VAL A 177 -5.40 -1.81 -36.49
CA VAL A 177 -4.91 -0.49 -36.90
C VAL A 177 -5.00 0.54 -35.76
N ARG A 178 -6.11 0.57 -34.99
CA ARG A 178 -6.19 1.44 -33.79
C ARG A 178 -5.13 1.06 -32.76
N VAL A 179 -4.93 -0.25 -32.48
CA VAL A 179 -3.89 -0.72 -31.54
C VAL A 179 -2.51 -0.24 -31.99
N GLY A 180 -2.14 -0.42 -33.26
CA GLY A 180 -0.84 0.05 -33.77
C GLY A 180 -0.65 1.57 -33.64
N ARG A 181 -1.72 2.36 -33.83
CA ARG A 181 -1.69 3.82 -33.61
C ARG A 181 -1.50 4.17 -32.12
N MET A 182 -2.23 3.51 -31.22
CA MET A 182 -2.13 3.71 -29.78
C MET A 182 -0.75 3.36 -29.24
N LYS A 183 -0.15 2.24 -29.68
CA LYS A 183 1.24 1.87 -29.35
C LYS A 183 2.22 2.98 -29.71
N LYS A 184 2.09 3.54 -30.92
CA LYS A 184 2.90 4.68 -31.35
C LYS A 184 2.62 5.96 -30.54
N GLN A 185 1.41 6.18 -30.02
CA GLN A 185 1.18 7.27 -29.06
C GLN A 185 1.81 7.00 -27.69
N MET A 186 1.88 5.75 -27.25
CA MET A 186 2.56 5.36 -26.00
C MET A 186 4.06 5.62 -26.08
N GLU A 187 4.74 5.19 -27.15
CA GLU A 187 6.16 5.48 -27.40
C GLU A 187 6.46 6.99 -27.30
N VAL A 188 5.60 7.82 -27.91
CA VAL A 188 5.73 9.28 -27.86
C VAL A 188 5.44 9.85 -26.48
N SER A 189 4.52 9.25 -25.74
CA SER A 189 4.20 9.65 -24.37
C SER A 189 5.35 9.35 -23.41
N ARG A 190 6.00 8.19 -23.56
CA ARG A 190 7.20 7.79 -22.80
C ARG A 190 8.36 8.76 -23.03
N LEU A 191 8.62 9.12 -24.28
CA LEU A 191 9.62 10.12 -24.64
C LEU A 191 9.37 11.47 -23.95
N VAL A 192 8.11 11.91 -23.87
CA VAL A 192 7.71 13.14 -23.17
C VAL A 192 7.92 13.01 -21.65
N VAL A 193 7.50 11.90 -21.03
CA VAL A 193 7.75 11.63 -19.61
C VAL A 193 9.24 11.63 -19.28
N HIS A 194 10.05 10.95 -20.10
CA HIS A 194 11.50 10.90 -19.93
C HIS A 194 12.12 12.29 -20.02
N GLY A 195 11.84 13.06 -21.08
CA GLY A 195 12.37 14.41 -21.27
C GLY A 195 11.97 15.38 -20.15
N LEU A 196 10.78 15.23 -19.56
CA LEU A 196 10.34 16.00 -18.40
C LEU A 196 10.91 15.49 -17.06
N GLY A 197 11.44 14.27 -17.01
CA GLY A 197 12.06 13.67 -15.82
C GLY A 197 13.55 14.02 -15.63
N VAL A 198 14.28 14.29 -16.72
CA VAL A 198 15.72 14.62 -16.64
C VAL A 198 15.96 15.92 -15.87
N THR A 199 16.96 15.95 -15.00
CA THR A 199 17.40 17.16 -14.28
C THR A 199 18.92 17.35 -14.44
N PRO A 200 19.39 18.53 -14.89
CA PRO A 200 18.62 19.67 -15.37
C PRO A 200 17.94 19.40 -16.72
N ARG A 201 16.78 20.01 -16.94
CA ARG A 201 16.05 19.94 -18.22
C ARG A 201 16.70 20.83 -19.28
N CYS A 202 16.33 20.60 -20.54
CA CYS A 202 16.68 21.54 -21.61
C CYS A 202 15.91 22.86 -21.43
N ALA A 203 16.59 24.00 -21.52
CA ALA A 203 15.99 25.33 -21.33
C ALA A 203 14.75 25.59 -22.23
N GLY A 204 14.77 25.15 -23.48
CA GLY A 204 13.62 25.29 -24.38
C GLY A 204 12.46 24.33 -24.08
N LEU A 205 12.72 23.24 -23.35
CA LEU A 205 11.68 22.35 -22.83
C LEU A 205 11.02 22.96 -21.59
N ASP A 206 11.80 23.60 -20.71
CA ASP A 206 11.28 24.39 -19.58
C ASP A 206 10.49 25.61 -20.06
N GLU A 207 10.95 26.33 -21.09
CA GLU A 207 10.18 27.39 -21.74
C GLU A 207 8.86 26.85 -22.29
N THR A 208 8.87 25.67 -22.94
CA THR A 208 7.65 25.02 -23.41
C THR A 208 6.72 24.65 -22.25
N ALA A 209 7.27 24.21 -21.11
CA ALA A 209 6.53 23.80 -19.91
C ALA A 209 6.03 24.98 -19.05
N SER A 210 6.59 26.19 -19.21
CA SER A 210 6.24 27.38 -18.40
C SER A 210 4.75 27.76 -18.42
N THR A 211 4.03 27.39 -19.48
CA THR A 211 2.59 27.64 -19.67
C THR A 211 1.74 26.39 -19.49
N TRP A 212 2.32 25.29 -19.01
CA TRP A 212 1.63 24.04 -18.76
C TRP A 212 1.02 24.01 -17.36
N ASP A 213 -0.28 23.76 -17.30
CA ASP A 213 -1.09 23.57 -16.10
C ASP A 213 -0.78 22.26 -15.32
N THR A 214 0.33 21.59 -15.66
CA THR A 214 0.76 20.27 -15.15
C THR A 214 -0.19 19.09 -15.48
N ILE A 215 -1.28 19.31 -16.24
CA ILE A 215 -2.24 18.27 -16.60
C ILE A 215 -1.77 17.53 -17.87
N PRO A 216 -1.44 16.22 -17.82
CA PRO A 216 -1.07 15.47 -19.01
C PRO A 216 -2.20 15.43 -20.03
N GLY A 217 -1.88 15.50 -21.32
CA GLY A 217 -2.89 15.34 -22.36
C GLY A 217 -2.39 15.46 -23.80
N PRO A 218 -3.25 15.19 -24.80
CA PRO A 218 -2.84 15.00 -26.19
C PRO A 218 -2.25 16.24 -26.87
N LEU A 219 -2.68 17.43 -26.45
CA LEU A 219 -2.19 18.71 -26.99
C LEU A 219 -0.77 18.99 -26.48
N TRP A 220 -0.55 18.84 -25.18
CA TRP A 220 0.75 18.96 -24.53
C TRP A 220 1.72 17.86 -24.97
N ARG A 221 1.26 16.59 -25.08
CA ARG A 221 2.01 15.47 -25.68
C ARG A 221 2.60 15.86 -27.04
N LYS A 222 1.80 16.47 -27.92
CA LYS A 222 2.25 16.93 -29.25
C LYS A 222 3.21 18.12 -29.18
N ARG A 223 3.04 19.05 -28.24
CA ARG A 223 3.95 20.20 -28.03
C ARG A 223 5.33 19.72 -27.56
N PHE A 224 5.40 18.95 -26.48
CA PHE A 224 6.65 18.43 -25.94
C PHE A 224 7.35 17.48 -26.92
N ALA A 225 6.63 16.54 -27.55
CA ALA A 225 7.22 15.64 -28.55
C ALA A 225 7.75 16.37 -29.81
N ARG A 226 7.21 17.54 -30.18
CA ARG A 226 7.77 18.38 -31.23
C ARG A 226 9.08 19.02 -30.78
N HIS A 227 9.13 19.54 -29.56
CA HIS A 227 10.37 20.10 -29.01
C HIS A 227 11.46 19.04 -28.93
N ILE A 228 11.18 17.89 -28.31
CA ILE A 228 12.17 16.84 -28.03
C ILE A 228 12.85 16.36 -29.33
N ARG A 229 12.07 16.08 -30.39
CA ARG A 229 12.62 15.66 -31.69
C ARG A 229 13.33 16.77 -32.48
N GLY A 230 13.02 18.03 -32.19
CA GLY A 230 13.60 19.19 -32.88
C GLY A 230 14.79 19.81 -32.15
N CYS A 231 15.08 19.36 -30.93
CA CYS A 231 16.12 19.93 -30.07
C CYS A 231 17.34 18.99 -30.02
N PRO A 232 18.53 19.41 -30.50
CA PRO A 232 19.75 18.59 -30.47
C PRO A 232 20.13 18.08 -29.07
N VAL A 233 19.83 18.86 -28.02
CA VAL A 233 20.07 18.48 -26.62
C VAL A 233 19.11 17.38 -26.18
N CYS A 234 17.84 17.42 -26.60
CA CYS A 234 16.84 16.43 -26.21
C CYS A 234 16.98 15.12 -26.99
N THR A 235 17.29 15.18 -28.29
CA THR A 235 17.54 13.97 -29.11
C THR A 235 18.75 13.16 -28.63
N GLY A 236 19.75 13.82 -28.02
CA GLY A 236 20.91 13.14 -27.42
C GLY A 236 20.60 12.34 -26.14
N MET A 237 19.38 12.45 -25.59
CA MET A 237 18.95 11.75 -24.38
C MET A 237 18.07 10.52 -24.68
N GLU A 238 17.83 10.20 -25.95
CA GLU A 238 17.03 9.04 -26.36
C GLU A 238 17.77 7.72 -26.07
N GLN A 239 17.54 7.12 -24.90
CA GLN A 239 17.79 5.69 -24.72
C GLN A 239 16.75 4.89 -25.52
N GLU A 240 17.20 3.89 -26.29
CA GLU A 240 16.29 3.03 -27.04
C GLU A 240 15.35 2.29 -26.06
N PRO A 241 14.05 2.63 -26.03
CA PRO A 241 13.16 2.13 -24.98
C PRO A 241 12.83 0.67 -25.27
N LEU A 242 12.90 -0.20 -24.25
CA LEU A 242 12.45 -1.59 -24.41
C LEU A 242 11.03 -1.62 -25.00
N PRO A 243 10.77 -2.50 -25.99
CA PRO A 243 9.45 -2.65 -26.60
C PRO A 243 8.38 -2.82 -25.52
N MET A 244 7.29 -2.07 -25.64
CA MET A 244 6.30 -1.96 -24.57
C MET A 244 5.82 -3.35 -24.12
N GLU A 245 5.61 -4.27 -25.05
CA GLU A 245 5.24 -5.66 -24.82
C GLU A 245 6.13 -6.35 -23.78
N ARG A 246 7.46 -6.17 -23.84
CA ARG A 246 8.41 -6.79 -22.90
C ARG A 246 8.31 -6.22 -21.49
N LEU A 247 7.91 -4.97 -21.36
CA LEU A 247 7.67 -4.34 -20.06
C LEU A 247 6.30 -4.70 -19.49
N LEU A 248 5.38 -5.27 -20.29
CA LEU A 248 4.07 -5.74 -19.81
C LEU A 248 4.10 -7.15 -19.19
N TYR A 249 5.03 -8.01 -19.62
CA TYR A 249 5.25 -9.32 -19.00
C TYR A 249 5.76 -9.12 -17.56
N GLY A 250 4.82 -9.12 -16.61
CA GLY A 250 5.07 -8.98 -15.17
C GLY A 250 4.34 -7.83 -14.47
N LEU A 251 3.35 -7.17 -15.08
CA LEU A 251 2.31 -6.46 -14.31
C LEU A 251 1.11 -7.41 -14.13
N PRO A 252 0.66 -7.71 -12.89
CA PRO A 252 -0.45 -8.61 -12.62
C PRO A 252 -1.79 -7.93 -12.94
N LEU A 253 -2.85 -8.73 -12.92
CA LEU A 253 -4.20 -8.22 -12.78
C LEU A 253 -4.37 -7.66 -11.36
N LEU A 254 -5.15 -6.60 -11.21
CA LEU A 254 -5.46 -6.11 -9.88
C LEU A 254 -6.43 -7.06 -9.17
N ALA A 255 -6.19 -7.24 -7.88
CA ALA A 255 -7.14 -7.84 -6.97
C ALA A 255 -8.39 -6.96 -6.89
N VAL A 256 -9.54 -7.59 -6.71
CA VAL A 256 -10.80 -6.87 -6.50
C VAL A 256 -10.89 -6.48 -5.02
N PRO A 257 -11.21 -5.21 -4.69
CA PRO A 257 -11.48 -4.78 -3.33
C PRO A 257 -12.60 -5.58 -2.66
N THR A 258 -12.47 -5.82 -1.35
CA THR A 258 -13.50 -6.49 -0.54
C THR A 258 -14.78 -5.66 -0.36
N SER A 259 -14.78 -4.38 -0.75
CA SER A 259 -16.00 -3.55 -0.87
C SER A 259 -16.96 -4.12 -1.92
N LEU A 260 -16.44 -4.66 -3.02
CA LEU A 260 -17.18 -5.22 -4.15
C LEU A 260 -17.48 -6.72 -3.98
N ASP A 261 -17.90 -7.14 -2.80
CA ASP A 261 -18.34 -8.52 -2.53
C ASP A 261 -19.46 -8.95 -3.51
N PRO A 262 -19.26 -10.04 -4.30
CA PRO A 262 -20.29 -10.59 -5.20
C PRO A 262 -21.66 -10.78 -4.53
N ALA A 263 -21.68 -11.23 -3.28
CA ALA A 263 -22.93 -11.49 -2.56
C ALA A 263 -23.66 -10.19 -2.20
N ARG A 264 -22.93 -9.12 -1.86
CA ARG A 264 -23.50 -7.77 -1.63
C ARG A 264 -24.01 -7.15 -2.92
N VAL A 265 -23.26 -7.29 -4.02
CA VAL A 265 -23.71 -6.84 -5.34
C VAL A 265 -24.99 -7.58 -5.73
N LEU A 266 -25.08 -8.90 -5.56
CA LEU A 266 -26.29 -9.65 -5.88
C LEU A 266 -27.46 -9.37 -4.91
N ALA A 267 -27.20 -9.10 -3.63
CA ALA A 267 -28.23 -8.69 -2.67
C ALA A 267 -28.89 -7.35 -3.08
N ALA A 268 -28.09 -6.39 -3.56
CA ALA A 268 -28.59 -5.13 -4.12
C ALA A 268 -29.38 -5.33 -5.42
N VAL A 269 -29.06 -6.35 -6.23
CA VAL A 269 -29.81 -6.67 -7.47
C VAL A 269 -31.13 -7.38 -7.17
N THR A 270 -31.14 -8.32 -6.22
CA THR A 270 -32.25 -9.25 -5.97
C THR A 270 -33.24 -8.78 -4.91
N GLY A 271 -33.06 -7.58 -4.35
CA GLY A 271 -33.96 -6.99 -3.34
C GLY A 271 -34.07 -7.81 -2.04
N SER A 272 -33.16 -8.76 -1.82
CA SER A 272 -33.25 -9.76 -0.74
C SER A 272 -32.71 -9.23 0.58
N GLY A 273 -33.29 -8.12 1.08
CA GLY A 273 -32.96 -7.55 2.39
C GLY A 273 -33.63 -8.34 3.53
N THR A 274 -32.93 -9.33 4.09
CA THR A 274 -33.42 -10.13 5.22
C THR A 274 -33.31 -9.37 6.54
N SER A 275 -34.41 -8.75 6.95
CA SER A 275 -34.60 -8.25 8.31
C SER A 275 -35.08 -9.39 9.22
N SER A 276 -34.15 -10.10 9.86
CA SER A 276 -34.48 -11.09 10.90
C SER A 276 -34.66 -10.39 12.25
N SER A 277 -35.93 -10.17 12.62
CA SER A 277 -36.30 -9.85 14.00
C SER A 277 -36.33 -11.15 14.82
N ASP A 278 -35.72 -11.14 15.99
CA ASP A 278 -35.77 -12.26 16.93
C ASP A 278 -36.27 -11.79 18.31
N LEU A 279 -37.00 -12.66 19.00
CA LEU A 279 -37.85 -12.33 20.15
C LEU A 279 -37.11 -12.43 21.49
N GLY A 280 -37.31 -11.44 22.38
CA GLY A 280 -36.61 -11.40 23.68
C GLY A 280 -37.22 -10.45 24.73
N THR A 281 -38.45 -10.72 25.16
CA THR A 281 -39.11 -10.32 26.42
C THR A 281 -38.50 -9.24 27.35
N GLY A 282 -39.33 -8.24 27.68
CA GLY A 282 -39.53 -7.81 29.09
C GLY A 282 -39.00 -6.43 29.50
N GLY A 283 -39.88 -5.43 29.63
CA GLY A 283 -39.54 -4.12 30.19
C GLY A 283 -40.68 -3.11 30.08
N SER A 284 -41.53 -3.02 31.11
CA SER A 284 -42.73 -2.18 31.14
C SER A 284 -42.41 -0.71 31.49
N ALA A 285 -42.90 0.25 30.68
CA ALA A 285 -43.13 1.63 31.09
C ALA A 285 -44.20 2.30 30.20
N GLU A 286 -45.18 2.98 30.81
CA GLU A 286 -46.26 3.69 30.11
C GLU A 286 -45.84 5.06 29.55
N PRO A 287 -46.56 5.62 28.55
CA PRO A 287 -46.29 6.93 27.97
C PRO A 287 -47.06 8.06 28.68
N ALA A 288 -46.36 9.12 29.09
CA ALA A 288 -46.99 10.36 29.53
C ALA A 288 -47.32 11.27 28.33
N ARG A 289 -48.59 11.68 28.21
CA ARG A 289 -49.05 12.72 27.27
C ARG A 289 -49.05 14.10 27.94
N ALA A 290 -48.70 15.13 27.18
CA ALA A 290 -49.24 16.50 27.23
C ALA A 290 -48.97 17.12 25.85
N GLU A 291 -49.94 17.61 25.07
CA GLU A 291 -50.75 18.83 25.28
C GLU A 291 -49.87 20.09 25.50
N GLY A 292 -50.05 21.20 24.78
CA GLY A 292 -51.02 21.47 23.71
C GLY A 292 -51.55 22.90 23.71
N VAL A 293 -50.71 23.93 23.52
CA VAL A 293 -51.12 25.34 23.38
C VAL A 293 -50.15 26.04 22.41
N GLY A 294 -50.54 26.86 21.42
CA GLY A 294 -51.87 27.30 21.02
C GLY A 294 -52.06 28.82 21.05
N ARG A 295 -51.46 29.59 20.13
CA ARG A 295 -52.00 30.91 19.75
C ARG A 295 -51.48 31.48 18.43
N SER A 296 -52.41 32.08 17.70
CA SER A 296 -52.26 32.83 16.45
C SER A 296 -51.81 34.29 16.65
N HIS A 297 -51.26 34.94 15.62
CA HIS A 297 -51.65 36.33 15.31
C HIS A 297 -51.59 36.69 13.81
N ARG A 298 -52.54 37.53 13.38
CA ARG A 298 -52.73 38.09 12.02
C ARG A 298 -51.97 39.41 11.82
N GLY A 299 -51.68 39.78 10.58
CA GLY A 299 -51.52 41.18 10.11
C GLY A 299 -50.36 41.37 9.12
N ASN A 300 -50.48 41.46 7.78
CA ASN A 300 -51.36 42.20 6.84
C ASN A 300 -50.70 43.48 6.26
N ARG A 301 -50.91 43.74 4.95
CA ARG A 301 -50.52 44.92 4.12
C ARG A 301 -49.05 44.94 3.61
N ARG A 302 -48.72 45.48 2.41
CA ARG A 302 -49.50 45.86 1.19
C ARG A 302 -48.57 45.94 -0.05
N ARG A 303 -49.17 45.88 -1.25
CA ARG A 303 -48.61 46.07 -2.63
C ARG A 303 -48.26 47.56 -2.93
N PRO A 304 -47.53 47.95 -4.03
CA PRO A 304 -47.69 47.54 -5.46
C PRO A 304 -46.37 47.14 -6.18
N ALA A 305 -46.29 46.34 -7.25
CA ALA A 305 -47.08 46.10 -8.49
C ALA A 305 -46.65 46.94 -9.72
N ARG A 306 -46.10 46.26 -10.75
CA ARG A 306 -46.13 46.71 -12.16
C ARG A 306 -46.33 45.50 -13.11
N ARG A 307 -47.18 45.70 -14.13
CA ARG A 307 -47.54 44.81 -15.27
C ARG A 307 -46.31 44.55 -16.18
N SER A 308 -46.22 43.61 -17.13
CA SER A 308 -46.93 42.40 -17.61
C SER A 308 -46.04 41.76 -18.72
N SER A 309 -46.24 40.62 -19.37
CA SER A 309 -47.35 39.63 -19.55
C SER A 309 -46.71 38.22 -19.77
N GLY A 310 -47.35 37.10 -20.16
CA GLY A 310 -48.76 36.77 -20.43
C GLY A 310 -48.95 35.64 -21.47
N ARG A 311 -48.59 34.39 -21.17
CA ARG A 311 -49.14 33.19 -21.82
C ARG A 311 -48.93 31.96 -20.92
N GLY A 312 -49.97 31.15 -20.72
CA GLY A 312 -49.90 29.98 -19.84
C GLY A 312 -50.48 28.74 -20.49
N THR A 313 -50.03 27.57 -20.04
CA THR A 313 -50.75 26.29 -20.15
C THR A 313 -50.58 25.51 -18.83
N ARG A 314 -51.52 24.58 -18.58
CA ARG A 314 -51.74 23.94 -17.27
C ARG A 314 -50.57 23.06 -16.79
N ALA A 315 -50.34 23.09 -15.48
CA ALA A 315 -49.59 22.06 -14.77
C ALA A 315 -50.51 20.98 -14.19
N VAL A 316 -49.99 19.77 -14.04
CA VAL A 316 -50.52 18.68 -13.20
C VAL A 316 -49.41 18.32 -12.20
N PRO A 317 -49.69 18.22 -10.89
CA PRO A 317 -48.64 18.04 -9.89
C PRO A 317 -48.17 16.58 -9.82
N LYS A 318 -46.85 16.39 -9.61
CA LYS A 318 -46.29 15.20 -8.97
C LYS A 318 -45.64 15.63 -7.65
N PRO A 319 -45.74 14.82 -6.58
CA PRO A 319 -45.25 15.23 -5.26
C PRO A 319 -43.73 15.26 -5.22
N VAL A 320 -43.19 16.29 -4.57
CA VAL A 320 -41.82 16.29 -4.06
C VAL A 320 -41.83 15.53 -2.73
N LEU A 321 -41.03 14.47 -2.62
CA LEU A 321 -40.70 13.89 -1.33
C LEU A 321 -39.28 14.33 -0.96
N GLY A 322 -39.17 15.13 0.09
CA GLY A 322 -37.89 15.48 0.72
C GLY A 322 -37.54 14.52 1.85
N GLY A 323 -36.27 14.54 2.25
CA GLY A 323 -35.67 13.66 3.27
C GLY A 323 -34.20 13.47 2.91
N ALA A 324 -33.25 14.30 3.33
CA ALA A 324 -32.90 14.77 4.69
C ALA A 324 -32.34 13.64 5.56
N ALA A 325 -31.14 13.86 6.10
CA ALA A 325 -30.27 12.86 6.71
C ALA A 325 -30.52 12.64 8.22
N VAL A 326 -30.33 11.39 8.67
CA VAL A 326 -29.99 10.92 10.03
C VAL A 326 -29.28 9.56 9.80
N ALA A 327 -28.00 9.28 10.05
CA ALA A 327 -27.12 9.44 11.23
C ALA A 327 -27.26 8.34 12.31
N LEU A 328 -26.12 7.74 12.67
CA LEU A 328 -25.81 7.00 13.92
C LEU A 328 -26.31 5.55 14.17
N ALA A 329 -25.33 4.63 14.10
CA ALA A 329 -24.76 3.86 15.23
C ALA A 329 -25.42 2.58 15.82
N ALA A 330 -24.52 1.64 16.18
CA ALA A 330 -24.64 0.59 17.23
C ALA A 330 -25.64 -0.57 16.97
N VAL A 331 -25.47 -1.80 17.50
CA VAL A 331 -24.44 -2.39 18.39
C VAL A 331 -24.32 -3.92 18.11
N ALA A 332 -23.26 -4.57 18.55
CA ALA A 332 -23.06 -6.02 18.43
C ALA A 332 -23.83 -6.84 19.49
N VAL A 333 -24.00 -8.16 19.26
CA VAL A 333 -24.08 -9.30 20.23
C VAL A 333 -25.03 -10.38 19.73
N LEU A 334 -24.49 -11.53 19.33
CA LEU A 334 -24.74 -12.81 20.02
C LEU A 334 -23.59 -13.80 19.75
N VAL A 335 -23.22 -14.58 20.77
CA VAL A 335 -22.05 -15.47 20.78
C VAL A 335 -22.51 -16.88 21.17
N VAL A 336 -21.96 -17.89 20.48
CA VAL A 336 -21.93 -19.33 20.84
C VAL A 336 -23.28 -20.06 21.02
N ALA A 337 -23.66 -20.81 19.97
CA ALA A 337 -24.14 -22.20 20.02
C ALA A 337 -24.08 -22.76 18.57
N ARG A 338 -23.49 -23.92 18.25
CA ARG A 338 -23.26 -25.13 19.05
C ARG A 338 -21.91 -25.79 18.73
N LEU A 339 -21.29 -26.38 19.75
CA LEU A 339 -20.21 -27.37 19.61
C LEU A 339 -20.81 -28.78 19.68
N THR A 340 -20.49 -29.64 18.70
CA THR A 340 -20.25 -31.08 18.90
C THR A 340 -19.46 -31.63 17.69
N PRO A 341 -18.15 -31.91 17.81
CA PRO A 341 -17.42 -32.71 16.84
C PRO A 341 -17.61 -34.21 17.14
N GLY A 342 -17.99 -34.99 16.13
CA GLY A 342 -17.90 -36.46 16.19
C GLY A 342 -16.48 -36.94 15.88
N PRO A 343 -16.05 -38.12 16.39
CA PRO A 343 -14.68 -38.60 16.20
C PRO A 343 -14.49 -39.23 14.81
N SER A 344 -13.49 -38.78 14.06
CA SER A 344 -13.00 -39.44 12.85
C SER A 344 -11.63 -40.06 13.09
N ALA A 345 -11.54 -41.38 12.92
CA ALA A 345 -10.28 -42.13 12.99
C ALA A 345 -9.38 -41.81 11.77
N PRO A 346 -8.04 -41.97 11.88
CA PRO A 346 -7.13 -41.55 10.83
C PRO A 346 -7.12 -42.50 9.62
N ALA A 347 -7.22 -41.93 8.42
CA ALA A 347 -6.94 -42.65 7.18
C ALA A 347 -5.42 -42.76 6.95
N ALA A 348 -4.93 -43.97 6.69
CA ALA A 348 -3.52 -44.22 6.42
C ALA A 348 -3.08 -43.63 5.07
N GLN A 349 -1.90 -43.01 5.03
CA GLN A 349 -1.24 -42.62 3.78
C GLN A 349 -0.07 -43.54 3.49
N THR A 350 -0.17 -44.26 2.37
CA THR A 350 0.88 -45.14 1.86
C THR A 350 2.01 -44.31 1.25
N ALA A 351 3.23 -44.43 1.76
CA ALA A 351 4.40 -43.77 1.19
C ALA A 351 4.88 -44.45 -0.10
N LEU A 352 5.30 -43.67 -1.09
CA LEU A 352 5.98 -44.13 -2.30
C LEU A 352 7.52 -43.98 -2.16
N PRO A 353 8.33 -44.88 -2.73
CA PRO A 353 9.78 -44.92 -2.50
C PRO A 353 10.58 -43.97 -3.40
N ALA A 354 11.77 -43.57 -2.92
CA ALA A 354 12.74 -42.76 -3.66
C ALA A 354 13.61 -43.61 -4.63
N PRO A 355 14.14 -43.02 -5.73
CA PRO A 355 14.99 -43.71 -6.69
C PRO A 355 16.46 -43.87 -6.20
N PRO A 356 17.21 -44.86 -6.72
CA PRO A 356 18.52 -45.24 -6.21
C PRO A 356 19.68 -44.41 -6.77
N THR A 357 20.72 -44.20 -5.95
CA THR A 357 22.02 -43.67 -6.35
C THR A 357 22.89 -44.79 -6.94
N GLN A 358 23.58 -44.55 -8.05
CA GLN A 358 24.66 -45.42 -8.53
C GLN A 358 26.02 -44.74 -8.40
N SER A 359 27.02 -45.54 -8.02
CA SER A 359 28.41 -45.13 -7.80
C SER A 359 29.31 -45.82 -8.83
N VAL A 360 30.36 -45.14 -9.32
CA VAL A 360 31.43 -45.79 -10.10
C VAL A 360 32.81 -45.29 -9.63
N THR A 361 33.70 -46.25 -9.38
CA THR A 361 35.10 -46.14 -8.94
C THR A 361 36.07 -45.87 -10.13
N ALA A 362 37.40 -45.66 -10.05
CA ALA A 362 38.42 -45.84 -9.00
C ALA A 362 39.76 -45.11 -9.34
N SER A 363 40.71 -45.07 -8.39
CA SER A 363 42.20 -45.10 -8.56
C SER A 363 42.96 -43.89 -9.17
N LEU A 364 44.22 -43.55 -8.81
CA LEU A 364 45.17 -44.02 -7.77
C LEU A 364 46.29 -42.96 -7.48
N SER A 365 47.01 -43.16 -6.35
CA SER A 365 48.14 -42.45 -5.70
C SER A 365 49.45 -42.27 -6.56
N PRO A 366 50.58 -41.62 -6.10
CA PRO A 366 51.03 -41.40 -4.71
C PRO A 366 51.83 -40.12 -4.29
N SER A 367 52.21 -40.15 -3.00
CA SER A 367 52.90 -39.16 -2.12
C SER A 367 54.45 -39.10 -2.31
N PRO A 368 55.24 -38.25 -1.57
CA PRO A 368 55.61 -38.57 -0.18
C PRO A 368 55.74 -37.38 0.83
N SER A 369 55.98 -37.75 2.10
CA SER A 369 55.86 -36.98 3.37
C SER A 369 57.18 -36.45 3.97
N VAL A 370 57.12 -35.53 4.98
CA VAL A 370 58.07 -35.49 6.14
C VAL A 370 57.41 -35.03 7.46
N VAL A 371 57.78 -35.71 8.56
CA VAL A 371 57.34 -35.69 9.98
C VAL A 371 58.00 -34.54 10.80
N ARG A 372 57.37 -33.83 11.77
CA ARG A 372 57.15 -34.10 13.24
C ARG A 372 56.29 -32.97 13.85
N SER A 373 55.55 -33.05 14.98
CA SER A 373 55.62 -33.68 16.33
C SER A 373 56.48 -32.99 17.41
N ALA A 374 55.82 -32.32 18.38
CA ALA A 374 55.95 -32.49 19.86
C ALA A 374 55.64 -31.21 20.71
N SER A 375 55.17 -31.42 21.95
CA SER A 375 54.90 -30.45 23.04
C SER A 375 55.73 -30.89 24.30
N PRO A 376 55.60 -30.36 25.55
CA PRO A 376 55.07 -29.08 26.09
C PRO A 376 55.94 -28.42 27.22
N SER A 377 55.43 -27.33 27.85
CA SER A 377 55.32 -27.13 29.33
C SER A 377 56.21 -26.16 30.16
N LYS A 378 55.52 -25.47 31.11
CA LYS A 378 55.90 -24.87 32.43
C LYS A 378 56.43 -23.42 32.59
N SER A 379 55.83 -22.75 33.61
CA SER A 379 56.15 -21.45 34.25
C SER A 379 57.25 -21.59 35.36
N PRO A 380 57.74 -20.53 36.09
CA PRO A 380 56.95 -19.81 37.13
C PRO A 380 57.30 -18.32 37.51
N THR A 381 56.26 -17.59 37.94
CA THR A 381 56.11 -16.70 39.14
C THR A 381 57.17 -15.67 39.64
N ARG A 382 56.75 -14.39 39.84
CA ARG A 382 56.76 -13.54 41.10
C ARG A 382 56.68 -12.03 40.77
N THR A 383 55.65 -11.25 41.18
CA THR A 383 55.31 -10.65 42.50
C THR A 383 55.92 -9.25 42.75
N ALA A 384 55.09 -8.18 42.74
CA ALA A 384 54.99 -7.08 43.73
C ALA A 384 54.33 -5.79 43.16
N ALA A 385 53.57 -5.07 44.01
CA ALA A 385 53.14 -3.67 43.85
C ALA A 385 53.69 -2.85 45.05
N PRO A 386 53.73 -1.50 45.04
CA PRO A 386 52.52 -0.70 45.33
C PRO A 386 52.39 0.72 44.69
N THR A 387 51.18 1.26 44.84
CA THR A 387 50.64 2.65 44.84
C THR A 387 51.55 3.89 44.74
N SER A 388 51.16 4.90 43.93
CA SER A 388 51.03 6.36 44.27
C SER A 388 50.64 7.24 43.06
N GLU A 389 49.72 8.20 43.26
CA GLU A 389 49.50 9.43 42.45
C GLU A 389 50.33 10.61 43.05
N PRO A 390 50.44 11.84 42.47
CA PRO A 390 49.67 12.46 41.36
C PRO A 390 50.47 13.23 40.25
N THR A 391 49.84 13.43 39.07
CA THR A 391 49.72 14.68 38.20
C THR A 391 50.96 15.56 37.85
N PRO A 392 51.02 16.32 36.70
CA PRO A 392 50.43 16.20 35.35
C PRO A 392 51.47 16.24 34.19
N THR A 393 51.20 15.60 33.05
CA THR A 393 51.76 16.04 31.75
C THR A 393 50.74 15.85 30.62
N ALA A 394 50.63 16.85 29.74
CA ALA A 394 49.72 16.81 28.59
C ALA A 394 50.08 15.70 27.59
N GLY A 395 49.12 14.83 27.30
CA GLY A 395 49.15 13.88 26.18
C GLY A 395 47.81 13.93 25.46
N ALA A 396 47.82 14.08 24.14
CA ALA A 396 46.59 14.20 23.35
C ALA A 396 45.75 12.92 23.47
N ALA A 397 44.56 13.04 24.08
CA ALA A 397 43.64 11.92 24.24
C ALA A 397 42.99 11.55 22.91
N ALA A 398 42.86 10.23 22.68
CA ALA A 398 42.12 9.66 21.57
C ALA A 398 40.64 10.13 21.56
N PRO A 399 39.95 10.09 20.40
CA PRO A 399 38.53 10.42 20.35
C PRO A 399 37.74 9.56 21.35
N ALA A 400 36.97 10.23 22.21
CA ALA A 400 36.20 9.57 23.27
C ALA A 400 35.26 8.51 22.70
N GLU A 401 35.14 7.38 23.40
CA GLU A 401 34.06 6.43 23.14
C GLU A 401 32.73 7.14 23.38
N VAL A 402 31.95 7.27 22.30
CA VAL A 402 30.60 7.83 22.34
C VAL A 402 29.69 6.82 23.04
N ALA A 403 29.48 7.03 24.34
CA ALA A 403 28.57 6.25 25.15
C ALA A 403 27.12 6.59 24.77
N SER A 404 26.59 5.87 23.78
CA SER A 404 25.24 6.10 23.28
C SER A 404 24.16 5.75 24.30
N SER A 405 23.04 6.48 24.26
CA SER A 405 21.80 6.07 24.90
C SER A 405 21.44 4.63 24.54
N ALA A 406 21.12 3.84 25.56
CA ALA A 406 20.62 2.47 25.42
C ALA A 406 19.26 2.39 24.68
N LYS A 407 18.62 3.53 24.40
CA LYS A 407 17.40 3.65 23.60
C LYS A 407 17.69 3.77 22.10
N LYS A 408 18.85 4.35 21.72
CA LYS A 408 19.18 4.77 20.35
C LYS A 408 19.48 3.60 19.41
N GLY A 409 18.62 3.38 18.42
CA GLY A 409 18.76 2.34 17.41
C GLY A 409 18.61 2.84 15.97
N VAL A 410 18.66 1.92 15.01
CA VAL A 410 18.54 2.24 13.57
C VAL A 410 17.97 1.07 12.77
N GLY A 411 17.16 1.36 11.74
CA GLY A 411 16.73 0.38 10.74
C GLY A 411 17.82 0.14 9.68
N VAL A 412 18.13 -1.12 9.37
CA VAL A 412 19.29 -1.51 8.54
C VAL A 412 18.88 -2.39 7.37
N TRP A 413 19.20 -1.95 6.15
CA TRP A 413 19.21 -2.80 4.96
C TRP A 413 20.64 -3.02 4.47
N PRO A 414 20.93 -4.10 3.71
CA PRO A 414 22.27 -4.35 3.19
C PRO A 414 22.73 -3.27 2.19
N PHE A 415 23.96 -2.80 2.37
CA PHE A 415 24.69 -1.99 1.39
C PHE A 415 26.22 -2.20 1.56
N ASN A 416 27.01 -1.75 0.59
CA ASN A 416 28.48 -1.89 0.68
C ASN A 416 29.03 -1.09 1.88
N GLY A 417 29.65 -1.80 2.83
CA GLY A 417 30.15 -1.24 4.09
C GLY A 417 29.09 -1.05 5.19
N VAL A 418 27.96 -1.78 5.13
CA VAL A 418 26.92 -1.76 6.17
C VAL A 418 27.45 -2.06 7.59
N SER A 419 28.31 -3.07 7.76
CA SER A 419 28.86 -3.42 9.08
C SER A 419 29.69 -2.30 9.73
N PRO A 420 30.72 -1.72 9.08
CA PRO A 420 31.45 -0.59 9.66
C PRO A 420 30.61 0.68 9.77
N ALA A 421 29.60 0.90 8.92
CA ALA A 421 28.64 2.00 9.08
C ALA A 421 27.78 1.83 10.33
N LEU A 422 27.28 0.62 10.60
CA LEU A 422 26.51 0.29 11.80
C LEU A 422 27.37 0.50 13.05
N ALA A 423 28.61 0.00 13.07
CA ALA A 423 29.56 0.25 14.15
C ALA A 423 29.82 1.76 14.37
N ALA A 424 30.03 2.50 13.28
CA ALA A 424 30.28 3.95 13.34
C ALA A 424 29.04 4.78 13.73
N SER A 425 27.83 4.23 13.62
CA SER A 425 26.57 4.95 13.91
C SER A 425 26.37 5.26 15.40
N GLY A 426 26.97 4.45 16.30
CA GLY A 426 26.70 4.52 17.73
C GLY A 426 25.30 4.04 18.14
N ALA A 427 24.59 3.28 17.29
CA ALA A 427 23.35 2.63 17.66
C ALA A 427 23.60 1.46 18.65
N SER A 428 22.82 1.40 19.73
CA SER A 428 22.85 0.32 20.74
C SER A 428 21.98 -0.89 20.38
N TRP A 429 21.14 -0.76 19.34
CA TRP A 429 20.38 -1.87 18.75
C TRP A 429 20.00 -1.58 17.29
N TYR A 430 19.66 -2.62 16.54
CA TYR A 430 19.18 -2.50 15.16
C TYR A 430 18.24 -3.64 14.78
N TYR A 431 17.53 -3.46 13.68
CA TYR A 431 16.71 -4.50 13.05
C TYR A 431 16.74 -4.36 11.53
N THR A 432 16.24 -5.38 10.82
CA THR A 432 16.38 -5.56 9.36
C THR A 432 15.06 -5.89 8.65
N TRP A 433 13.92 -5.63 9.30
CA TRP A 433 12.58 -6.07 8.85
C TRP A 433 12.45 -7.60 8.63
N ALA A 434 13.37 -8.39 9.17
CA ALA A 434 13.46 -9.82 8.97
C ALA A 434 13.84 -10.57 10.26
N THR A 435 13.81 -11.90 10.20
CA THR A 435 14.26 -12.79 11.28
C THR A 435 15.78 -12.94 11.33
N GLU A 436 16.49 -12.47 10.31
CA GLU A 436 17.94 -12.60 10.14
C GLU A 436 18.55 -11.30 9.56
N HIS A 437 19.89 -11.20 9.58
CA HIS A 437 20.65 -10.04 9.11
C HIS A 437 21.86 -10.43 8.23
N PRO A 438 21.64 -11.15 7.11
CA PRO A 438 22.73 -11.64 6.26
C PRO A 438 23.61 -10.50 5.74
N GLY A 439 24.93 -10.68 5.83
CA GLY A 439 25.91 -9.66 5.42
C GLY A 439 26.14 -8.51 6.42
N VAL A 440 25.40 -8.47 7.53
CA VAL A 440 25.60 -7.48 8.62
C VAL A 440 26.31 -8.14 9.80
N THR A 441 27.53 -7.69 10.08
CA THR A 441 28.27 -8.06 11.29
C THR A 441 27.79 -7.18 12.44
N THR A 442 27.17 -7.77 13.45
CA THR A 442 26.76 -7.07 14.68
C THR A 442 27.99 -6.53 15.41
N PRO A 443 28.13 -5.21 15.65
CA PRO A 443 29.19 -4.69 16.51
C PRO A 443 28.88 -5.01 17.98
N SER A 444 29.91 -5.09 18.84
CA SER A 444 29.75 -5.37 20.28
C SER A 444 28.90 -4.34 21.03
N SER A 445 28.77 -3.13 20.48
CA SER A 445 27.92 -2.06 21.01
C SER A 445 26.43 -2.23 20.69
N ALA A 446 26.05 -3.09 19.75
CA ALA A 446 24.67 -3.19 19.27
C ALA A 446 24.06 -4.59 19.44
N THR A 447 22.76 -4.67 19.71
CA THR A 447 21.99 -5.92 19.68
C THR A 447 21.05 -5.98 18.47
N PHE A 448 21.04 -7.09 17.75
CA PHE A 448 20.02 -7.36 16.72
C PHE A 448 18.66 -7.70 17.34
N VAL A 449 17.59 -7.15 16.79
CA VAL A 449 16.21 -7.50 17.13
C VAL A 449 15.50 -8.06 15.88
N PRO A 450 15.05 -9.32 15.89
CA PRO A 450 14.29 -9.91 14.79
C PRO A 450 12.87 -9.33 14.68
N MET A 451 12.31 -9.41 13.48
CA MET A 451 10.92 -9.07 13.16
C MET A 451 10.23 -10.20 12.40
N ILE A 452 8.98 -10.51 12.75
CA ILE A 452 8.08 -11.30 11.91
C ILE A 452 7.26 -10.32 11.08
N TRP A 453 7.74 -10.00 9.88
CA TRP A 453 7.23 -8.87 9.09
C TRP A 453 5.75 -8.97 8.73
N GLY A 454 5.25 -10.14 8.36
CA GLY A 454 3.83 -10.34 8.01
C GLY A 454 3.40 -11.79 8.04
N ALA A 455 2.17 -12.07 7.59
CA ALA A 455 1.58 -13.41 7.63
C ALA A 455 2.45 -14.49 6.96
N ALA A 456 3.07 -14.16 5.82
CA ALA A 456 3.98 -15.07 5.10
C ALA A 456 5.26 -15.40 5.88
N SER A 457 5.67 -14.56 6.83
CA SER A 457 6.82 -14.79 7.71
C SER A 457 6.51 -15.71 8.90
N VAL A 458 5.25 -16.12 9.11
CA VAL A 458 4.86 -16.99 10.23
C VAL A 458 5.08 -18.47 9.85
N THR A 459 6.34 -18.83 9.62
CA THR A 459 6.79 -20.21 9.40
C THR A 459 7.53 -20.75 10.63
N ASP A 460 7.57 -22.08 10.81
CA ASP A 460 8.31 -22.64 11.95
C ASP A 460 9.82 -22.36 11.87
N ALA A 461 10.38 -22.28 10.66
CA ALA A 461 11.77 -21.88 10.45
C ALA A 461 12.02 -20.43 10.87
N SER A 462 11.17 -19.49 10.42
CA SER A 462 11.25 -18.07 10.77
C SER A 462 11.06 -17.82 12.28
N LEU A 463 10.13 -18.53 12.91
CA LEU A 463 9.90 -18.47 14.35
C LEU A 463 11.07 -19.06 15.15
N ALA A 464 11.70 -20.13 14.66
CA ALA A 464 12.90 -20.70 15.29
C ALA A 464 14.13 -19.79 15.14
N GLN A 465 14.33 -19.17 13.97
CA GLN A 465 15.37 -18.14 13.75
C GLN A 465 15.16 -16.96 14.71
N ALA A 466 13.95 -16.40 14.76
CA ALA A 466 13.62 -15.29 15.65
C ALA A 466 13.85 -15.65 17.13
N GLY A 467 13.42 -16.84 17.56
CA GLY A 467 13.61 -17.32 18.94
C GLY A 467 15.06 -17.63 19.34
N ALA A 468 15.98 -17.76 18.37
CA ALA A 468 17.41 -17.95 18.61
C ALA A 468 18.17 -16.62 18.88
N HIS A 469 17.57 -15.48 18.55
CA HIS A 469 18.14 -14.16 18.81
C HIS A 469 17.79 -13.65 20.23
N GLY A 470 18.08 -12.37 20.50
CA GLY A 470 17.85 -11.73 21.80
C GLY A 470 16.38 -11.79 22.27
N PRO A 471 16.07 -11.40 23.51
CA PRO A 471 14.76 -11.66 24.10
C PRO A 471 13.59 -10.94 23.40
N TYR A 472 13.87 -9.88 22.63
CA TYR A 472 12.87 -9.04 21.99
C TYR A 472 12.50 -9.56 20.59
N LEU A 473 11.20 -9.54 20.29
CA LEU A 473 10.64 -9.84 18.97
C LEU A 473 9.70 -8.70 18.55
N LEU A 474 9.88 -8.18 17.34
CA LEU A 474 8.95 -7.23 16.73
C LEU A 474 7.84 -7.99 15.98
N GLY A 475 6.59 -7.52 16.14
CA GLY A 475 5.43 -8.02 15.41
C GLY A 475 5.38 -7.56 13.95
N PHE A 476 4.20 -7.68 13.34
CA PHE A 476 3.99 -7.38 11.92
C PHE A 476 4.20 -5.89 11.58
N ASN A 477 4.68 -5.64 10.36
CA ASN A 477 5.08 -4.32 9.88
C ASN A 477 3.97 -3.67 9.05
N GLU A 478 3.45 -2.55 9.53
CA GLU A 478 2.40 -1.73 8.90
C GLU A 478 1.22 -2.57 8.34
N PRO A 479 0.59 -3.43 9.17
CA PRO A 479 -0.50 -4.30 8.73
C PRO A 479 -1.74 -3.53 8.27
N ASP A 480 -1.87 -2.27 8.66
CA ASP A 480 -2.85 -1.30 8.21
C ASP A 480 -2.62 -0.80 6.77
N MET A 481 -1.44 -1.04 6.19
CA MET A 481 -1.09 -0.63 4.82
C MET A 481 -1.07 -1.79 3.82
N ALA A 482 -1.80 -1.61 2.72
CA ALA A 482 -1.89 -2.57 1.62
C ALA A 482 -0.55 -2.84 0.89
N GLN A 483 0.40 -1.90 0.98
CA GLN A 483 1.74 -1.99 0.37
C GLN A 483 2.77 -2.68 1.29
N GLN A 484 2.37 -3.03 2.52
CA GLN A 484 3.22 -3.56 3.58
C GLN A 484 2.70 -4.95 3.97
N SER A 485 2.67 -5.33 5.26
CA SER A 485 2.25 -6.68 5.63
C SER A 485 0.77 -6.98 5.32
N ASN A 486 -0.06 -5.93 5.16
CA ASN A 486 -1.44 -6.00 4.64
C ASN A 486 -2.27 -7.11 5.30
N MET A 487 -2.56 -6.95 6.59
CA MET A 487 -3.23 -7.97 7.40
C MET A 487 -4.48 -7.40 8.05
N THR A 488 -5.56 -8.17 8.08
CA THR A 488 -6.68 -7.82 8.96
C THR A 488 -6.27 -8.04 10.43
N VAL A 489 -6.99 -7.37 11.35
CA VAL A 489 -6.78 -7.53 12.78
C VAL A 489 -7.00 -8.99 13.21
N GLU A 490 -7.99 -9.64 12.61
CA GLU A 490 -8.39 -11.01 12.86
C GLU A 490 -7.28 -12.00 12.44
N GLN A 491 -6.67 -11.80 11.27
CA GLN A 491 -5.52 -12.58 10.81
C GLN A 491 -4.30 -12.40 11.72
N ALA A 492 -4.04 -11.17 12.18
CA ALA A 492 -2.94 -10.90 13.10
C ALA A 492 -3.15 -11.57 14.47
N LEU A 493 -4.39 -11.58 14.98
CA LEU A 493 -4.76 -12.26 16.22
C LEU A 493 -4.74 -13.79 16.09
N GLU A 494 -5.16 -14.35 14.96
CA GLU A 494 -5.08 -15.79 14.68
C GLU A 494 -3.64 -16.31 14.70
N LEU A 495 -2.70 -15.53 14.14
CA LEU A 495 -1.28 -15.89 14.08
C LEU A 495 -0.52 -15.55 15.37
N TRP A 496 -1.05 -14.67 16.22
CA TRP A 496 -0.36 -14.17 17.42
C TRP A 496 0.15 -15.24 18.39
N PRO A 497 -0.59 -16.33 18.69
CA PRO A 497 -0.10 -17.40 19.57
C PRO A 497 1.21 -18.03 19.11
N ARG A 498 1.50 -18.05 17.79
CA ARG A 498 2.77 -18.56 17.25
C ARG A 498 3.93 -17.61 17.55
N LEU A 499 3.71 -16.29 17.47
CA LEU A 499 4.70 -15.28 17.84
C LEU A 499 4.95 -15.28 19.36
N MET A 500 3.89 -15.39 20.18
CA MET A 500 4.01 -15.48 21.65
C MET A 500 4.85 -16.68 22.12
N LYS A 501 4.86 -17.78 21.36
CA LYS A 501 5.68 -18.97 21.63
C LYS A 501 7.16 -18.78 21.27
N ALA A 502 7.46 -17.93 20.28
CA ALA A 502 8.81 -17.68 19.80
C ALA A 502 9.53 -16.54 20.55
N GLY A 503 8.84 -15.42 20.79
CA GLY A 503 9.41 -14.22 21.41
C GLY A 503 9.34 -14.24 22.94
N LYS A 504 10.46 -13.91 23.61
CA LYS A 504 10.48 -13.79 25.09
C LYS A 504 9.89 -12.48 25.58
N VAL A 505 9.98 -11.40 24.78
CA VAL A 505 9.35 -10.10 25.00
C VAL A 505 8.83 -9.63 23.63
N LEU A 506 7.52 -9.54 23.47
CA LEU A 506 6.87 -9.38 22.18
C LEU A 506 6.25 -7.98 22.04
N GLY A 507 6.76 -7.20 21.09
CA GLY A 507 6.16 -5.93 20.70
C GLY A 507 4.91 -6.14 19.85
N SER A 508 3.97 -5.19 19.88
CA SER A 508 2.82 -5.19 18.98
C SER A 508 3.22 -5.23 17.49
N PRO A 509 2.27 -5.45 16.58
CA PRO A 509 2.41 -4.97 15.21
C PRO A 509 2.60 -3.45 15.20
N ALA A 510 3.48 -2.96 14.34
CA ALA A 510 3.77 -1.53 14.19
C ALA A 510 2.85 -0.98 13.11
N VAL A 511 1.85 -0.16 13.46
CA VAL A 511 0.98 0.47 12.46
C VAL A 511 1.65 1.70 11.85
N ALA A 512 1.38 1.96 10.57
CA ALA A 512 1.93 3.10 9.86
C ALA A 512 1.37 4.43 10.40
N THR A 513 0.07 4.44 10.72
CA THR A 513 -0.63 5.65 11.22
C THR A 513 -1.69 5.32 12.26
N GLY A 514 -2.09 6.33 13.04
CA GLY A 514 -3.29 6.25 13.88
C GLY A 514 -3.25 5.21 15.00
N ALA A 515 -2.06 4.95 15.57
CA ALA A 515 -1.89 4.03 16.68
C ALA A 515 -2.77 4.37 17.90
N ASP A 516 -3.08 5.64 18.11
CA ASP A 516 -3.92 6.18 19.19
C ASP A 516 -5.42 6.26 18.87
N VAL A 517 -5.81 6.02 17.61
CA VAL A 517 -7.18 6.25 17.13
C VAL A 517 -8.15 5.17 17.66
N PRO A 518 -9.23 5.54 18.37
CA PRO A 518 -10.26 4.61 18.79
C PRO A 518 -10.91 3.89 17.59
N GLY A 519 -11.01 2.56 17.63
CA GLY A 519 -11.47 1.73 16.52
C GLY A 519 -10.46 1.55 15.38
N GLY A 520 -9.29 2.19 15.47
CA GLY A 520 -8.16 2.01 14.55
C GLY A 520 -7.62 0.58 14.54
N TRP A 521 -6.66 0.29 13.64
CA TRP A 521 -6.12 -1.06 13.49
C TRP A 521 -5.48 -1.57 14.80
N LEU A 522 -4.57 -0.77 15.38
CA LEU A 522 -3.89 -1.15 16.62
C LEU A 522 -4.88 -1.25 17.79
N ASP A 523 -5.87 -0.36 17.87
CA ASP A 523 -6.85 -0.37 18.96
C ASP A 523 -7.72 -1.63 18.97
N ARG A 524 -8.20 -2.05 17.79
CA ARG A 524 -8.94 -3.31 17.62
C ARG A 524 -8.04 -4.53 17.89
N PHE A 525 -6.78 -4.49 17.46
CA PHE A 525 -5.81 -5.55 17.76
C PHE A 525 -5.53 -5.66 19.27
N MET A 526 -5.24 -4.55 19.95
CA MET A 526 -4.97 -4.55 21.39
C MET A 526 -6.20 -4.98 22.20
N SER A 527 -7.40 -4.56 21.79
CA SER A 527 -8.66 -5.01 22.40
C SER A 527 -8.90 -6.51 22.20
N GLY A 528 -8.69 -7.02 20.98
CA GLY A 528 -8.83 -8.44 20.68
C GLY A 528 -7.76 -9.31 21.36
N ALA A 529 -6.53 -8.81 21.49
CA ALA A 529 -5.45 -9.46 22.22
C ALA A 529 -5.79 -9.55 23.72
N ALA A 530 -6.27 -8.46 24.33
CA ALA A 530 -6.73 -8.47 25.71
C ALA A 530 -7.89 -9.45 25.94
N ALA A 531 -8.88 -9.46 25.05
CA ALA A 531 -10.01 -10.39 25.10
C ALA A 531 -9.59 -11.87 24.93
N GLY A 532 -8.57 -12.14 24.11
CA GLY A 532 -7.98 -13.46 23.93
C GLY A 532 -7.00 -13.90 25.04
N GLY A 533 -6.74 -13.04 26.05
CA GLY A 533 -5.71 -13.30 27.07
C GLY A 533 -4.28 -13.30 26.51
N TYR A 534 -4.06 -12.66 25.37
CA TYR A 534 -2.79 -12.63 24.67
C TYR A 534 -1.84 -11.57 25.24
N ARG A 535 -0.56 -11.93 25.28
CA ARG A 535 0.54 -11.07 25.71
C ARG A 535 0.97 -10.13 24.59
N VAL A 536 1.07 -8.86 24.93
CA VAL A 536 1.75 -7.80 24.18
C VAL A 536 2.54 -6.99 25.21
N ASP A 537 3.87 -7.04 25.16
CA ASP A 537 4.73 -6.51 26.23
C ASP A 537 5.03 -5.02 26.06
N PHE A 538 5.17 -4.57 24.82
CA PHE A 538 5.38 -3.16 24.45
C PHE A 538 4.66 -2.81 23.14
N ILE A 539 4.43 -1.52 22.90
CA ILE A 539 3.81 -1.01 21.67
C ILE A 539 4.91 -0.55 20.70
N THR A 540 4.81 -0.98 19.45
CA THR A 540 5.65 -0.52 18.33
C THR A 540 4.90 0.51 17.50
N ILE A 541 5.60 1.56 17.06
CA ILE A 541 4.98 2.73 16.40
C ILE A 541 5.93 3.24 15.31
N HIS A 542 5.38 3.61 14.16
CA HIS A 542 6.07 4.40 13.14
C HIS A 542 5.56 5.86 13.14
N TRP A 543 6.43 6.81 12.82
CA TRP A 543 6.05 8.22 12.66
C TRP A 543 6.90 8.93 11.61
N TYR A 544 6.24 9.61 10.67
CA TYR A 544 6.92 10.38 9.63
C TYR A 544 6.38 11.81 9.57
N GLY A 545 7.26 12.77 9.86
CA GLY A 545 6.90 14.18 10.01
C GLY A 545 6.89 14.93 8.69
N GLY A 546 5.72 15.44 8.28
CA GLY A 546 5.57 16.30 7.11
C GLY A 546 5.92 17.78 7.33
N ASP A 547 5.85 18.27 8.57
CA ASP A 547 6.33 19.61 8.94
C ASP A 547 7.84 19.57 9.17
N PHE A 548 8.61 20.32 8.37
CA PHE A 548 10.07 20.32 8.46
C PHE A 548 10.63 21.46 9.32
N ARG A 549 9.79 22.07 10.16
CA ARG A 549 10.21 22.99 11.21
C ARG A 549 10.50 22.19 12.48
N THR A 550 11.77 22.10 12.86
CA THR A 550 12.25 21.21 13.94
C THR A 550 11.42 21.27 15.24
N PRO A 551 11.05 22.44 15.81
CA PRO A 551 10.26 22.47 17.04
C PRO A 551 8.88 21.82 16.87
N GLN A 552 8.15 22.22 15.83
CA GLN A 552 6.80 21.71 15.52
C GLN A 552 6.83 20.21 15.28
N ALA A 553 7.82 19.70 14.55
CA ALA A 553 7.99 18.28 14.30
C ALA A 553 8.26 17.47 15.58
N VAL A 554 9.11 17.98 16.48
CA VAL A 554 9.40 17.33 17.77
C VAL A 554 8.16 17.34 18.68
N ASP A 555 7.41 18.44 18.73
CA ASP A 555 6.18 18.53 19.51
C ASP A 555 5.08 17.60 18.97
N GLN A 556 4.92 17.50 17.65
CA GLN A 556 4.01 16.55 16.99
C GLN A 556 4.38 15.09 17.32
N LEU A 557 5.66 14.71 17.18
CA LEU A 557 6.14 13.38 17.53
C LEU A 557 5.90 13.06 19.01
N LYS A 558 6.26 13.96 19.93
CA LYS A 558 6.03 13.78 21.37
C LYS A 558 4.54 13.60 21.68
N SER A 559 3.68 14.43 21.10
CA SER A 559 2.23 14.38 21.33
C SER A 559 1.62 13.05 20.91
N TYR A 560 2.07 12.51 19.77
CA TYR A 560 1.62 11.19 19.28
C TYR A 560 2.15 10.04 20.14
N LEU A 561 3.42 10.09 20.57
CA LEU A 561 3.96 9.09 21.50
C LEU A 561 3.23 9.14 22.85
N GLU A 562 2.86 10.32 23.33
CA GLU A 562 2.07 10.50 24.55
C GLU A 562 0.64 9.98 24.40
N SER A 563 -0.08 10.29 23.31
CA SER A 563 -1.45 9.80 23.11
C SER A 563 -1.52 8.27 23.02
N VAL A 564 -0.56 7.64 22.35
CA VAL A 564 -0.45 6.17 22.29
C VAL A 564 -0.12 5.58 23.67
N HIS A 565 0.76 6.23 24.45
CA HIS A 565 1.08 5.78 25.82
C HIS A 565 -0.13 5.88 26.75
N GLN A 566 -0.83 7.02 26.74
CA GLN A 566 -2.04 7.26 27.52
C GLN A 566 -3.18 6.31 27.12
N ARG A 567 -3.21 5.81 25.88
CA ARG A 567 -4.18 4.81 25.45
C ARG A 567 -3.89 3.42 26.01
N TYR A 568 -2.69 2.89 25.79
CA TYR A 568 -2.40 1.48 26.07
C TYR A 568 -1.66 1.20 27.38
N HIS A 569 -1.16 2.24 28.07
CA HIS A 569 -0.43 2.14 29.35
C HIS A 569 0.71 1.11 29.31
N LYS A 570 1.42 1.05 28.17
CA LYS A 570 2.50 0.10 27.88
C LYS A 570 3.75 0.84 27.40
N PRO A 571 4.96 0.31 27.66
CA PRO A 571 6.18 0.90 27.13
C PRO A 571 6.15 1.01 25.61
N ILE A 572 6.79 2.04 25.05
CA ILE A 572 6.80 2.33 23.62
C ILE A 572 8.18 2.10 23.02
N TRP A 573 8.18 1.53 21.81
CA TRP A 573 9.32 1.49 20.89
C TRP A 573 8.93 2.23 19.60
N LEU A 574 9.64 3.31 19.28
CA LEU A 574 9.49 4.02 18.01
C LEU A 574 10.36 3.33 16.95
N THR A 575 9.82 2.33 16.24
CA THR A 575 10.61 1.44 15.37
C THR A 575 10.99 2.05 14.03
N GLU A 576 10.27 3.07 13.58
CA GLU A 576 10.67 3.92 12.45
C GLU A 576 10.32 5.38 12.75
N TYR A 577 11.28 6.28 12.51
CA TYR A 577 10.97 7.69 12.35
C TYR A 577 11.98 8.45 11.50
N ALA A 578 11.48 9.49 10.82
CA ALA A 578 12.25 10.53 10.13
C ALA A 578 11.33 11.72 9.79
N LEU A 579 11.88 12.85 9.31
CA LEU A 579 11.08 13.79 8.53
C LEU A 579 11.03 13.30 7.08
N ILE A 580 9.87 12.81 6.69
CA ILE A 580 9.51 12.46 5.32
C ILE A 580 8.03 12.80 5.18
N ASP A 581 7.69 13.57 4.15
CA ASP A 581 6.31 13.93 3.85
C ASP A 581 5.75 12.97 2.80
N PHE A 582 4.97 12.00 3.27
CA PHE A 582 4.27 11.01 2.46
C PHE A 582 2.88 11.48 2.00
N SER A 583 2.48 12.74 2.23
CA SER A 583 1.19 13.25 1.75
C SER A 583 1.12 13.45 0.23
N GLN A 584 2.24 13.23 -0.47
CA GLN A 584 2.40 13.46 -1.91
C GLN A 584 2.82 12.17 -2.62
N ALA A 585 2.45 12.03 -3.90
CA ALA A 585 2.74 10.84 -4.72
C ALA A 585 4.24 10.53 -4.92
N THR A 586 5.14 11.45 -4.57
CA THR A 586 6.56 11.16 -4.35
C THR A 586 6.93 11.75 -2.99
N PRO A 587 7.58 10.98 -2.09
CA PRO A 587 7.87 11.46 -0.74
C PRO A 587 8.74 12.71 -0.81
N ARG A 588 8.27 13.79 -0.20
CA ARG A 588 9.04 15.04 -0.09
C ARG A 588 9.97 14.91 1.11
N PHE A 589 11.24 15.27 0.92
CA PHE A 589 12.27 15.21 1.96
C PHE A 589 12.68 16.63 2.41
N PRO A 590 13.09 16.81 3.67
CA PRO A 590 13.69 18.06 4.14
C PRO A 590 15.06 18.31 3.50
N THR A 591 15.58 19.53 3.67
CA THR A 591 17.00 19.77 3.42
C THR A 591 17.88 18.94 4.38
N PRO A 592 19.13 18.59 4.02
CA PRO A 592 20.03 17.86 4.92
C PRO A 592 20.28 18.56 6.26
N ALA A 593 20.21 19.90 6.29
CA ALA A 593 20.33 20.71 7.50
C ALA A 593 19.09 20.58 8.41
N GLN A 594 17.88 20.62 7.85
CA GLN A 594 16.64 20.38 8.61
C GLN A 594 16.59 18.95 9.16
N GLN A 595 16.98 17.95 8.37
CA GLN A 595 17.02 16.54 8.84
C GLN A 595 18.01 16.38 9.99
N ALA A 596 19.21 16.96 9.89
CA ALA A 596 20.22 16.95 10.95
C ALA A 596 19.72 17.67 12.22
N ALA A 597 19.14 18.86 12.09
CA ALA A 597 18.58 19.61 13.21
C ALA A 597 17.45 18.85 13.91
N PHE A 598 16.58 18.18 13.15
CA PHE A 598 15.54 17.32 13.70
C PHE A 598 16.10 16.11 14.46
N ILE A 599 17.12 15.42 13.94
CA ILE A 599 17.77 14.30 14.65
C ILE A 599 18.29 14.76 16.01
N THR A 600 19.06 15.85 16.07
CA THR A 600 19.62 16.37 17.34
C THR A 600 18.52 16.77 18.34
N ALA A 601 17.46 17.43 17.88
CA ALA A 601 16.38 17.87 18.77
C ALA A 601 15.46 16.71 19.21
N SER A 602 15.15 15.79 18.30
CA SER A 602 14.28 14.64 18.57
C SER A 602 14.95 13.63 19.49
N ALA A 603 16.21 13.26 19.30
CA ALA A 603 16.91 12.32 20.19
C ALA A 603 16.86 12.81 21.65
N LYS A 604 17.32 14.05 21.92
CA LYS A 604 17.24 14.67 23.25
C LYS A 604 15.83 14.66 23.85
N ALA A 605 14.80 14.87 23.02
CA ALA A 605 13.41 14.80 23.46
C ALA A 605 12.99 13.36 23.80
N LEU A 606 13.29 12.39 22.92
CA LEU A 606 12.95 10.98 23.05
C LEU A 606 13.63 10.33 24.27
N ASP A 607 14.89 10.66 24.54
CA ASP A 607 15.60 10.17 25.72
C ASP A 607 14.97 10.63 27.03
N SER A 608 14.42 11.86 27.06
CA SER A 608 13.70 12.40 28.24
C SER A 608 12.35 11.72 28.52
N LEU A 609 11.78 10.96 27.59
CA LEU A 609 10.48 10.28 27.78
C LEU A 609 10.66 8.97 28.58
N PRO A 610 10.10 8.83 29.80
CA PRO A 610 10.33 7.65 30.64
C PRO A 610 9.63 6.39 30.14
N TYR A 611 8.52 6.55 29.39
CA TYR A 611 7.77 5.45 28.80
C TYR A 611 8.31 4.96 27.45
N LEU A 612 9.16 5.76 26.79
CA LEU A 612 9.86 5.36 25.58
C LEU A 612 11.11 4.57 25.94
N GLN A 613 11.13 3.28 25.61
CA GLN A 613 12.26 2.39 25.88
C GLN A 613 13.31 2.44 24.77
N ARG A 614 12.88 2.58 23.51
CA ARG A 614 13.76 2.55 22.34
C ARG A 614 13.20 3.39 21.19
N TYR A 615 14.09 3.90 20.34
CA TYR A 615 13.74 4.54 19.07
C TYR A 615 14.74 4.13 17.99
N ALA A 616 14.30 4.00 16.74
CA ALA A 616 15.14 3.65 15.61
C ALA A 616 14.94 4.62 14.44
N TRP A 617 16.02 5.28 14.04
CA TRP A 617 16.00 6.15 12.87
C TRP A 617 15.82 5.34 11.59
N PHE A 618 15.00 5.84 10.67
CA PHE A 618 14.81 5.27 9.32
C PHE A 618 15.67 6.04 8.30
N GLY A 619 16.80 5.54 7.81
CA GLY A 619 17.51 4.31 8.17
C GLY A 619 19.03 4.48 8.02
N LEU A 620 19.80 3.40 8.13
CA LEU A 620 21.27 3.50 8.17
C LEU A 620 21.90 3.95 6.84
N GLY A 621 21.46 3.37 5.72
CA GLY A 621 22.03 3.65 4.39
C GLY A 621 21.38 4.84 3.70
N ALA A 622 22.12 5.53 2.83
CA ALA A 622 21.63 6.54 1.89
C ALA A 622 22.12 6.22 0.48
N ASP A 623 21.22 6.33 -0.51
CA ASP A 623 21.58 6.41 -1.92
C ASP A 623 21.98 7.86 -2.23
N PRO A 624 23.24 8.16 -2.59
CA PRO A 624 23.69 9.54 -2.85
C PRO A 624 23.05 10.16 -4.09
N SER A 625 22.38 9.38 -4.95
CA SER A 625 21.68 9.88 -6.14
C SER A 625 20.27 10.40 -5.86
N LYS A 626 19.73 10.20 -4.64
CA LYS A 626 18.33 10.48 -4.30
C LYS A 626 18.19 11.21 -2.96
N PRO A 627 17.15 12.05 -2.78
CA PRO A 627 16.78 12.53 -1.46
C PRO A 627 16.51 11.35 -0.51
N SER A 628 17.07 11.41 0.69
CA SER A 628 17.02 10.32 1.66
C SER A 628 17.20 10.86 3.09
N SER A 629 16.60 10.17 4.06
CA SER A 629 16.87 10.33 5.49
C SER A 629 18.13 9.60 5.97
N GLY A 630 18.80 8.84 5.08
CA GLY A 630 19.87 7.92 5.43
C GLY A 630 21.11 8.54 6.08
N LEU A 631 21.75 7.77 6.97
CA LEU A 631 22.88 8.22 7.78
C LEU A 631 24.25 8.10 7.08
N PHE A 632 24.44 7.09 6.23
CA PHE A 632 25.74 6.80 5.59
C PHE A 632 25.62 6.51 4.09
N THR A 633 26.52 7.09 3.29
CA THR A 633 26.72 6.75 1.86
C THR A 633 28.05 6.01 1.69
N ASN A 634 28.17 5.21 0.62
CA ASN A 634 29.42 4.59 0.15
C ASN A 634 30.33 4.06 1.30
N GLY A 635 29.81 3.11 2.09
CA GLY A 635 30.47 2.62 3.31
C GLY A 635 30.27 3.57 4.49
N THR A 636 31.36 4.11 5.04
CA THR A 636 31.35 4.89 6.29
C THR A 636 31.22 6.40 6.10
N THR A 637 30.89 6.88 4.89
CA THR A 637 30.80 8.32 4.62
C THR A 637 29.52 8.89 5.22
N THR A 638 29.63 9.66 6.32
CA THR A 638 28.45 10.22 6.99
C THR A 638 27.76 11.32 6.19
N THR A 639 26.43 11.24 6.07
CA THR A 639 25.59 12.38 5.65
C THR A 639 25.52 13.44 6.76
N ALA A 640 24.86 14.58 6.52
CA ALA A 640 24.58 15.55 7.58
C ALA A 640 23.74 14.92 8.71
N ALA A 641 22.74 14.11 8.35
CA ALA A 641 21.96 13.30 9.27
C ALA A 641 22.82 12.30 10.05
N GLY A 642 23.74 11.59 9.37
CA GLY A 642 24.69 10.67 10.01
C GLY A 642 25.58 11.33 11.07
N ARG A 643 26.07 12.54 10.81
CA ARG A 643 26.84 13.29 11.80
C ARG A 643 25.99 13.69 13.01
N ALA A 644 24.76 14.15 12.78
CA ALA A 644 23.84 14.50 13.86
C ALA A 644 23.45 13.29 14.72
N PHE A 645 23.19 12.13 14.11
CA PHE A 645 22.81 10.89 14.81
C PHE A 645 23.95 10.32 15.66
N ARG A 646 25.19 10.41 15.17
CA ARG A 646 26.39 10.02 15.92
C ARG A 646 26.66 10.93 17.12
N ALA A 647 26.35 12.22 17.00
CA ALA A 647 26.58 13.23 18.04
C ALA A 647 25.36 13.47 18.97
N ALA A 648 24.25 12.77 18.74
CA ALA A 648 23.13 12.74 19.66
C ALA A 648 23.36 11.63 20.69
N ASP A 649 23.66 11.98 21.93
CA ASP A 649 23.99 11.03 23.00
C ASP A 649 22.75 10.33 23.56
#